data_AF-A0A535VJM0-F1
#
_entry.id   AF-A0A535VJM0-F1
#
_cell.length_a   1.000
_cell.length_b   1.000
_cell.length_c   1.000
_cell.angle_alpha   90.00
_cell.angle_beta   90.00
_cell.angle_gamma   90.00
#
_symmetry.space_group_name_H-M   'P 1'
#
loop_
_entity.id
_entity.type
_entity.pdbx_description
1 polymer ?
#
loop_
_entity_poly.entity_id
_entity_poly.type
_entity_poly.pdbx_seq_one_letter_code
_entity_poly.pdbx_strand_id
1 'polypeptide(L)'
;MSKKKVQKVTVSQADEAQAQEVLEQFHTLAGELRSSKNQQEAEAALSTITGLPEAAQVALLLALSKERHSDAADVLIAINQLSPEKSIRKEARRSLIRLEEARIYPQWEPPVERTSPFEAIRSAMNMEEAGNPPRFWKGILSDTRDTGQVQLMLMWEQGKDYKDVRILGFLLEFWHDGVKDFYTRIESKRIADSLIEQIKTEEETLDCSLAKGRRLIEEALTVNKKHGTPTHKDFRLSISLINKLVLENPDIVEEELEEDEEDEDEEAVEIDPDLPPLQVVTSFVEAWVDEDYPMAYNLLADGSRLREGLTEEEWVERREEWAEDAQPDYLRPGFVKERQARKSGIWLPSTFSRNAAQTYKEIDAGWSIVLEDTAEKDILPELPQETVLYEETGRHWFWVCFKLVEEPGGWRLDDMVDEGKNAQSIPAAELRKRIEQHNQEIQKITKKHPSTDPDALEYVDEVLFHIMEVTNYDDALIAQDPLDKKAYLDAVSRAALFGDHERSIVYLEGIARYYPEEQAEAWRQIGSHQLKVSEKYYEEDDAVRGERLLLLAEEILRKSLTMEDSVNALLTLADVLHDMGGDDKLEEAELELRKAQAMTKDEKLLEDIESELGHMAMDRKMYEASLSHYQRLVAMNPSYPNARYNIGRAYQKLEYTQEAIANFKQAIELEPDNLNAYADLSTAYANENQVSMARRVLEDGAAANPDTVDLQLLLVSNYIESKDYVRAEEWMKKAESIDPDDETVQMFRQILTISKLQPAFHSNIKKFRKR
;
A
#
# COMPACT_ATOMS: atom_id res chain seq x y z
N MET A 1 -15.78 -27.12 19.50
CA MET A 1 -16.69 -27.04 18.34
C MET A 1 -18.14 -26.94 18.81
N SER A 2 -18.67 -25.72 18.92
CA SER A 2 -20.09 -25.47 19.20
C SER A 2 -20.85 -25.41 17.86
N LYS A 3 -21.77 -26.35 17.63
CA LYS A 3 -22.71 -26.26 16.49
C LYS A 3 -23.65 -25.07 16.75
N LYS A 4 -23.41 -23.93 16.10
CA LYS A 4 -24.42 -22.85 15.97
C LYS A 4 -25.69 -23.48 15.41
N LYS A 5 -26.75 -23.59 16.24
CA LYS A 5 -28.09 -23.98 15.80
C LYS A 5 -28.58 -22.90 14.83
N VAL A 6 -28.67 -23.22 13.55
CA VAL A 6 -29.34 -22.38 12.56
C VAL A 6 -30.80 -22.25 13.00
N GLN A 7 -31.22 -21.04 13.33
CA GLN A 7 -32.60 -20.71 13.65
C GLN A 7 -33.44 -20.99 12.39
N LYS A 8 -34.39 -21.93 12.48
CA LYS A 8 -35.25 -22.28 11.35
C LYS A 8 -36.26 -21.14 11.17
N VAL A 9 -36.24 -20.47 10.02
CA VAL A 9 -37.25 -19.47 9.66
C VAL A 9 -38.63 -20.14 9.77
N THR A 10 -39.52 -19.56 10.57
CA THR A 10 -40.85 -20.12 10.82
C THR A 10 -41.80 -19.53 9.79
N VAL A 11 -42.30 -20.36 8.87
CA VAL A 11 -43.21 -19.96 7.79
C VAL A 11 -44.65 -20.00 8.29
N SER A 12 -45.39 -18.90 8.14
CA SER A 12 -46.82 -18.82 8.48
C SER A 12 -47.72 -19.14 7.27
N GLN A 13 -49.02 -19.36 7.50
CA GLN A 13 -49.99 -19.56 6.41
C GLN A 13 -50.14 -18.31 5.51
N ALA A 14 -49.86 -17.11 6.04
CA ALA A 14 -49.88 -15.90 5.23
C ALA A 14 -48.66 -15.85 4.29
N ASP A 15 -47.50 -16.30 4.76
CA ASP A 15 -46.27 -16.39 3.95
C ASP A 15 -46.41 -17.43 2.84
N GLU A 16 -47.07 -18.57 3.11
CA GLU A 16 -47.37 -19.58 2.10
C GLU A 16 -48.33 -19.05 1.02
N ALA A 17 -49.31 -18.23 1.39
CA ALA A 17 -50.23 -17.63 0.43
C ALA A 17 -49.53 -16.62 -0.49
N GLN A 18 -48.67 -15.77 0.06
CA GLN A 18 -47.86 -14.81 -0.72
C GLN A 18 -46.86 -15.52 -1.63
N ALA A 19 -46.20 -16.58 -1.14
CA ALA A 19 -45.33 -17.41 -1.96
C ALA A 19 -46.09 -18.07 -3.11
N GLN A 20 -47.31 -18.55 -2.88
CA GLN A 20 -48.12 -19.19 -3.90
C GLN A 20 -48.54 -18.22 -5.01
N GLU A 21 -48.84 -16.96 -4.68
CA GLU A 21 -49.19 -15.93 -5.67
C GLU A 21 -48.04 -15.64 -6.63
N VAL A 22 -46.81 -15.56 -6.13
CA VAL A 22 -45.62 -15.35 -6.96
C VAL A 22 -45.21 -16.63 -7.70
N LEU A 23 -45.45 -17.80 -7.09
CA LEU A 23 -45.23 -19.09 -7.75
C LEU A 23 -46.08 -19.21 -9.02
N GLU A 24 -47.32 -18.71 -9.05
CA GLU A 24 -48.14 -18.75 -10.28
C GLU A 24 -47.53 -17.99 -11.46
N GLN A 25 -46.55 -17.11 -11.21
CA GLN A 25 -45.91 -16.24 -12.22
C GLN A 25 -44.46 -16.63 -12.53
N PHE A 26 -43.92 -17.73 -11.98
CA PHE A 26 -42.49 -18.05 -12.12
C PHE A 26 -42.04 -18.25 -13.58
N HIS A 27 -42.93 -18.71 -14.46
CA HIS A 27 -42.65 -18.83 -15.90
C HIS A 27 -42.44 -17.46 -16.57
N THR A 28 -43.24 -16.46 -16.20
CA THR A 28 -43.08 -15.08 -16.70
C THR A 28 -41.77 -14.49 -16.21
N LEU A 29 -41.47 -14.66 -14.92
CA LEU A 29 -40.22 -14.19 -14.32
C LEU A 29 -38.99 -14.82 -14.97
N ALA A 30 -39.02 -16.13 -15.25
CA ALA A 30 -37.94 -16.79 -15.99
C ALA A 30 -37.79 -16.24 -17.42
N GLY A 31 -38.92 -15.91 -18.09
CA GLY A 31 -38.91 -15.27 -19.40
C GLY A 31 -38.28 -13.87 -19.36
N GLU A 32 -38.62 -13.07 -18.35
CA GLU A 32 -38.04 -11.74 -18.12
C GLU A 32 -36.54 -11.82 -17.86
N LEU A 33 -36.12 -12.71 -16.94
CA LEU A 33 -34.71 -12.97 -16.64
C LEU A 33 -33.90 -13.31 -17.90
N ARG A 34 -34.41 -14.20 -18.76
CA ARG A 34 -33.73 -14.56 -20.03
C ARG A 34 -33.68 -13.42 -21.04
N SER A 35 -34.54 -12.42 -20.90
CA SER A 35 -34.57 -11.24 -21.77
C SER A 35 -33.75 -10.05 -21.24
N SER A 36 -33.33 -10.09 -19.98
CA SER A 36 -32.49 -9.08 -19.34
C SER A 36 -31.11 -9.00 -20.01
N LYS A 37 -30.63 -7.77 -20.25
CA LYS A 37 -29.34 -7.50 -20.93
C LYS A 37 -28.22 -7.11 -19.97
N ASN A 38 -28.56 -6.72 -18.75
CA ASN A 38 -27.63 -6.29 -17.71
C ASN A 38 -28.17 -6.70 -16.32
N GLN A 39 -27.34 -6.56 -15.29
CA GLN A 39 -27.69 -6.94 -13.93
C GLN A 39 -28.89 -6.15 -13.37
N GLN A 40 -28.98 -4.84 -13.66
CA GLN A 40 -30.10 -4.00 -13.22
C GLN A 40 -31.46 -4.48 -13.76
N GLU A 41 -31.52 -4.90 -15.03
CA GLU A 41 -32.73 -5.47 -15.63
C GLU A 41 -33.09 -6.85 -15.03
N ALA A 42 -32.09 -7.64 -14.62
CA ALA A 42 -32.32 -8.93 -13.96
C ALA A 42 -32.78 -8.77 -12.51
N GLU A 43 -32.22 -7.81 -11.77
CA GLU A 43 -32.65 -7.44 -10.42
C GLU A 43 -34.06 -6.85 -10.42
N ALA A 44 -34.39 -6.04 -11.44
CA ALA A 44 -35.74 -5.51 -11.63
C ALA A 44 -36.77 -6.64 -11.83
N ALA A 45 -36.43 -7.68 -12.60
CA ALA A 45 -37.29 -8.86 -12.76
C ALA A 45 -37.52 -9.60 -11.43
N LEU A 46 -36.51 -9.63 -10.54
CA LEU A 46 -36.62 -10.27 -9.21
C LEU A 46 -37.27 -9.39 -8.13
N SER A 47 -37.57 -8.11 -8.42
CA SER A 47 -38.10 -7.15 -7.43
C SER A 47 -39.38 -7.62 -6.73
N THR A 48 -40.22 -8.38 -7.42
CA THR A 48 -41.44 -8.98 -6.88
C THR A 48 -41.18 -10.05 -5.82
N ILE A 49 -40.03 -10.74 -5.92
CA ILE A 49 -39.58 -11.75 -4.96
C ILE A 49 -38.82 -11.10 -3.81
N THR A 50 -37.91 -10.15 -4.11
CA THR A 50 -37.10 -9.49 -3.08
C THR A 50 -37.92 -8.60 -2.14
N GLY A 51 -39.08 -8.11 -2.61
CA GLY A 51 -40.04 -7.37 -1.79
C GLY A 51 -40.87 -8.22 -0.81
N LEU A 52 -40.81 -9.56 -0.90
CA LEU A 52 -41.52 -10.45 0.03
C LEU A 52 -40.82 -10.53 1.40
N PRO A 53 -41.55 -10.79 2.50
CA PRO A 53 -40.92 -11.16 3.78
C PRO A 53 -40.00 -12.38 3.64
N GLU A 54 -38.91 -12.43 4.43
CA GLU A 54 -37.92 -13.53 4.37
C GLU A 54 -38.57 -14.93 4.47
N ALA A 55 -39.58 -15.08 5.32
CA ALA A 55 -40.33 -16.33 5.48
C ALA A 55 -41.12 -16.73 4.21
N ALA A 56 -41.69 -15.76 3.49
CA ALA A 56 -42.39 -15.98 2.22
C ALA A 56 -41.42 -16.28 1.08
N GLN A 57 -40.25 -15.63 1.04
CA GLN A 57 -39.17 -15.97 0.09
C GLN A 57 -38.69 -17.41 0.31
N VAL A 58 -38.43 -17.82 1.56
CA VAL A 58 -38.06 -19.22 1.88
C VAL A 58 -39.15 -20.20 1.45
N ALA A 59 -40.42 -19.87 1.67
CA ALA A 59 -41.55 -20.70 1.25
C ALA A 59 -41.61 -20.85 -0.28
N LEU A 60 -41.41 -19.75 -1.03
CA LEU A 60 -41.36 -19.74 -2.49
C LEU A 60 -40.21 -20.59 -3.02
N LEU A 61 -39.00 -20.45 -2.47
CA LEU A 61 -37.83 -21.25 -2.88
C LEU A 61 -38.07 -22.75 -2.69
N LEU A 62 -38.68 -23.12 -1.57
CA LEU A 62 -39.06 -24.52 -1.31
C LEU A 62 -40.15 -25.02 -2.25
N ALA A 63 -41.08 -24.16 -2.67
CA ALA A 63 -42.10 -24.49 -3.66
C ALA A 63 -41.49 -24.66 -5.06
N LEU A 64 -40.66 -23.72 -5.51
CA LEU A 64 -39.90 -23.80 -6.77
C LEU A 64 -39.05 -25.07 -6.85
N SER A 65 -38.46 -25.52 -5.73
CA SER A 65 -37.71 -26.79 -5.69
C SER A 65 -38.53 -28.05 -6.01
N LYS A 66 -39.87 -27.94 -5.98
CA LYS A 66 -40.80 -29.02 -6.33
C LYS A 66 -41.34 -28.88 -7.75
N GLU A 67 -41.26 -27.69 -8.33
CA GLU A 67 -41.63 -27.42 -9.72
C GLU A 67 -40.59 -28.03 -10.64
N ARG A 68 -40.95 -29.15 -11.27
CA ARG A 68 -40.05 -29.90 -12.15
C ARG A 68 -39.90 -29.23 -13.51
N HIS A 69 -39.38 -28.00 -13.53
CA HIS A 69 -39.24 -27.19 -14.74
C HIS A 69 -37.95 -26.36 -14.75
N SER A 70 -37.36 -26.15 -15.93
CA SER A 70 -36.13 -25.33 -16.08
C SER A 70 -36.34 -23.88 -15.68
N ASP A 71 -37.53 -23.32 -15.92
CA ASP A 71 -37.88 -21.95 -15.50
C ASP A 71 -37.85 -21.79 -13.97
N ALA A 72 -38.19 -22.83 -13.21
CA ALA A 72 -38.03 -22.80 -11.76
C ALA A 72 -36.54 -22.84 -11.37
N ALA A 73 -35.73 -23.59 -12.11
CA ALA A 73 -34.28 -23.59 -11.95
C ALA A 73 -33.66 -22.22 -12.28
N ASP A 74 -34.16 -21.51 -13.30
CA ASP A 74 -33.73 -20.16 -13.68
C ASP A 74 -33.97 -19.14 -12.57
N VAL A 75 -35.19 -19.13 -12.03
CA VAL A 75 -35.54 -18.25 -10.91
C VAL A 75 -34.68 -18.59 -9.68
N LEU A 76 -34.44 -19.87 -9.40
CA LEU A 76 -33.60 -20.31 -8.28
C LEU A 76 -32.12 -19.92 -8.43
N ILE A 77 -31.53 -20.05 -9.63
CA ILE A 77 -30.15 -19.60 -9.86
C ILE A 77 -30.06 -18.07 -9.81
N ALA A 78 -31.05 -17.35 -10.35
CA ALA A 78 -31.07 -15.90 -10.32
C ALA A 78 -31.16 -15.36 -8.88
N ILE A 79 -32.04 -15.92 -8.05
CA ILE A 79 -32.11 -15.57 -6.62
C ILE A 79 -30.83 -15.98 -5.88
N ASN A 80 -30.23 -17.12 -6.22
CA ASN A 80 -28.97 -17.53 -5.62
C ASN A 80 -27.83 -16.53 -5.90
N GLN A 81 -27.81 -15.91 -7.09
CA GLN A 81 -26.78 -14.96 -7.48
C GLN A 81 -27.08 -13.53 -6.99
N LEU A 82 -28.32 -13.06 -7.17
CA LEU A 82 -28.68 -11.63 -7.07
C LEU A 82 -29.41 -11.24 -5.78
N SER A 83 -29.87 -12.19 -4.96
CA SER A 83 -30.58 -11.84 -3.72
C SER A 83 -29.65 -11.09 -2.74
N PRO A 84 -30.06 -9.97 -2.14
CA PRO A 84 -29.25 -9.24 -1.15
C PRO A 84 -29.06 -10.06 0.14
N GLU A 85 -30.04 -10.90 0.49
CA GLU A 85 -30.05 -11.68 1.72
C GLU A 85 -29.24 -12.98 1.63
N LYS A 86 -28.24 -13.13 2.51
CA LYS A 86 -27.34 -14.30 2.55
C LYS A 86 -28.06 -15.60 2.90
N SER A 87 -29.10 -15.54 3.73
CA SER A 87 -29.93 -16.70 4.11
C SER A 87 -30.72 -17.23 2.90
N ILE A 88 -31.32 -16.32 2.13
CA ILE A 88 -32.10 -16.61 0.92
C ILE A 88 -31.20 -17.19 -0.18
N ARG A 89 -30.01 -16.62 -0.43
CA ARG A 89 -29.05 -17.18 -1.40
C ARG A 89 -28.70 -18.63 -1.09
N LYS A 90 -28.48 -18.96 0.20
CA LYS A 90 -28.18 -20.33 0.64
C LYS A 90 -29.34 -21.29 0.45
N GLU A 91 -30.56 -20.86 0.72
CA GLU A 91 -31.75 -21.71 0.53
C GLU A 91 -32.10 -21.89 -0.94
N ALA A 92 -31.88 -20.86 -1.77
CA ALA A 92 -32.02 -20.94 -3.22
C ALA A 92 -31.03 -21.97 -3.81
N ARG A 93 -29.76 -21.95 -3.37
CA ARG A 93 -28.77 -22.97 -3.75
C ARG A 93 -29.21 -24.38 -3.35
N ARG A 94 -29.70 -24.57 -2.12
CA ARG A 94 -30.19 -25.88 -1.66
C ARG A 94 -31.40 -26.35 -2.47
N SER A 95 -32.27 -25.43 -2.85
CA SER A 95 -33.46 -25.70 -3.66
C SER A 95 -33.08 -26.06 -5.10
N LEU A 96 -32.07 -25.39 -5.66
CA LEU A 96 -31.51 -25.67 -6.98
C LEU A 96 -30.87 -27.06 -7.04
N ILE A 97 -30.06 -27.42 -6.03
CA ILE A 97 -29.43 -28.76 -5.93
C ILE A 97 -30.51 -29.88 -5.99
N ARG A 98 -31.69 -29.67 -5.40
CA ARG A 98 -32.79 -30.67 -5.49
C ARG A 98 -33.36 -30.81 -6.89
N LEU A 99 -33.38 -29.74 -7.70
CA LEU A 99 -33.77 -29.81 -9.11
C LEU A 99 -32.67 -30.45 -9.96
N GLU A 100 -31.40 -30.18 -9.66
CA GLU A 100 -30.26 -30.81 -10.32
C GLU A 100 -30.21 -32.32 -10.08
N GLU A 101 -30.53 -32.78 -8.87
CA GLU A 101 -30.72 -34.21 -8.54
C GLU A 101 -31.83 -34.84 -9.41
N ALA A 102 -32.84 -34.07 -9.78
CA ALA A 102 -33.91 -34.46 -10.71
C ALA A 102 -33.54 -34.26 -12.20
N ARG A 103 -32.27 -33.90 -12.50
CA ARG A 103 -31.73 -33.58 -13.84
C ARG A 103 -32.42 -32.39 -14.52
N ILE A 104 -32.81 -31.39 -13.74
CA ILE A 104 -33.40 -30.15 -14.22
C ILE A 104 -32.38 -29.05 -13.96
N TYR A 105 -31.95 -28.39 -15.03
CA TYR A 105 -30.88 -27.40 -15.00
C TYR A 105 -31.41 -26.04 -15.46
N PRO A 106 -30.86 -24.94 -14.94
CA PRO A 106 -31.18 -23.61 -15.43
C PRO A 106 -30.68 -23.45 -16.88
N GLN A 107 -31.41 -22.64 -17.64
CA GLN A 107 -31.04 -22.12 -18.95
C GLN A 107 -30.65 -20.64 -18.90
N TRP A 108 -31.01 -19.95 -17.82
CA TRP A 108 -30.58 -18.59 -17.56
C TRP A 108 -29.15 -18.59 -17.03
N GLU A 109 -28.29 -17.80 -17.67
CA GLU A 109 -26.97 -17.46 -17.18
C GLU A 109 -27.02 -15.99 -16.71
N PRO A 110 -26.40 -15.67 -15.56
CA PRO A 110 -26.37 -14.30 -15.09
C PRO A 110 -25.76 -13.41 -16.19
N PRO A 111 -26.36 -12.24 -16.51
CA PRO A 111 -25.71 -11.26 -17.33
C PRO A 111 -24.41 -10.92 -16.62
N VAL A 112 -23.30 -11.40 -17.18
CA VAL A 112 -21.99 -11.20 -16.60
C VAL A 112 -21.77 -9.69 -16.65
N GLU A 113 -21.95 -9.01 -15.50
CA GLU A 113 -20.98 -7.97 -15.17
C GLU A 113 -19.66 -8.68 -15.29
N ARG A 114 -19.01 -8.46 -16.44
CA ARG A 114 -17.61 -8.73 -16.56
C ARG A 114 -17.06 -7.74 -15.55
N THR A 115 -16.88 -8.20 -14.32
CA THR A 115 -15.83 -7.70 -13.46
C THR A 115 -14.68 -7.61 -14.43
N SER A 116 -14.34 -6.37 -14.74
CA SER A 116 -13.30 -6.08 -15.68
C SER A 116 -12.12 -6.97 -15.26
N PRO A 117 -11.35 -7.60 -16.16
CA PRO A 117 -10.11 -8.26 -15.74
C PRO A 117 -9.34 -7.37 -14.75
N PHE A 118 -9.42 -6.05 -14.97
CA PHE A 118 -8.97 -4.96 -14.10
C PHE A 118 -9.60 -4.90 -12.69
N GLU A 119 -10.89 -5.14 -12.46
CA GLU A 119 -11.47 -5.22 -11.10
C GLU A 119 -11.11 -6.52 -10.38
N ALA A 120 -10.98 -7.63 -11.11
CA ALA A 120 -10.49 -8.88 -10.55
C ALA A 120 -9.01 -8.78 -10.15
N ILE A 121 -8.20 -8.09 -10.96
CA ILE A 121 -6.80 -7.76 -10.66
C ILE A 121 -6.72 -6.74 -9.52
N ARG A 122 -7.51 -5.66 -9.53
CA ARG A 122 -7.57 -4.70 -8.42
C ARG A 122 -8.00 -5.37 -7.11
N SER A 123 -8.96 -6.30 -7.16
CA SER A 123 -9.33 -7.09 -5.99
C SER A 123 -8.23 -8.05 -5.54
N ALA A 124 -7.38 -8.56 -6.44
CA ALA A 124 -6.22 -9.40 -6.11
C ALA A 124 -5.03 -8.57 -5.59
N MET A 125 -4.76 -7.39 -6.16
CA MET A 125 -3.78 -6.41 -5.65
C MET A 125 -4.23 -5.82 -4.30
N ASN A 126 -5.53 -5.69 -4.06
CA ASN A 126 -6.06 -5.34 -2.74
C ASN A 126 -6.02 -6.51 -1.74
N MET A 127 -5.80 -7.76 -2.19
CA MET A 127 -5.43 -8.87 -1.29
C MET A 127 -3.95 -8.80 -0.89
N GLU A 128 -3.15 -8.01 -1.62
CA GLU A 128 -1.77 -7.58 -1.35
C GLU A 128 -1.68 -6.25 -0.57
N GLU A 129 -2.63 -5.96 0.31
CA GLU A 129 -2.34 -5.08 1.47
C GLU A 129 -1.44 -5.80 2.50
N ALA A 130 -0.38 -6.46 2.00
CA ALA A 130 0.57 -7.25 2.76
C ALA A 130 2.02 -6.98 2.28
N GLY A 131 2.41 -5.69 2.24
CA GLY A 131 3.79 -5.16 2.36
C GLY A 131 4.86 -5.55 1.33
N ASN A 132 5.61 -4.56 0.81
CA ASN A 132 6.79 -4.77 -0.03
C ASN A 132 7.92 -5.53 0.73
N PRO A 133 8.78 -6.31 0.02
CA PRO A 133 9.91 -6.99 0.65
C PRO A 133 10.92 -5.99 1.25
N PRO A 134 11.51 -6.27 2.42
CA PRO A 134 12.42 -5.34 3.08
C PRO A 134 13.70 -5.06 2.27
N ARG A 135 14.06 -3.79 2.07
CA ARG A 135 15.27 -3.33 1.38
C ARG A 135 16.30 -2.88 2.42
N PHE A 136 17.55 -3.37 2.35
CA PHE A 136 18.59 -2.88 3.26
C PHE A 136 18.82 -1.39 3.01
N TRP A 137 18.75 -0.60 4.07
CA TRP A 137 18.81 0.85 4.01
C TRP A 137 20.15 1.39 4.50
N LYS A 138 20.56 1.01 5.72
CA LYS A 138 21.77 1.55 6.32
C LYS A 138 22.32 0.66 7.42
N GLY A 139 23.63 0.66 7.60
CA GLY A 139 24.26 0.12 8.80
C GLY A 139 25.22 1.12 9.43
N ILE A 140 25.34 1.09 10.75
CA ILE A 140 26.28 1.89 11.51
C ILE A 140 26.94 1.02 12.57
N LEU A 141 28.20 1.30 12.91
CA LEU A 141 28.91 0.63 14.00
C LEU A 141 29.69 1.63 14.85
N SER A 142 29.87 1.33 16.14
CA SER A 142 30.68 2.15 17.05
C SER A 142 32.18 1.93 16.81
N ASP A 143 32.96 3.00 16.72
CA ASP A 143 34.42 2.93 16.59
C ASP A 143 35.09 2.67 17.94
N THR A 144 34.91 1.46 18.47
CA THR A 144 35.39 1.05 19.80
C THR A 144 36.23 -0.23 19.75
N ARG A 145 36.99 -0.43 18.66
CA ARG A 145 37.86 -1.62 18.46
C ARG A 145 38.82 -1.87 19.63
N ASP A 146 39.26 -0.82 20.33
CA ASP A 146 40.16 -0.90 21.49
C ASP A 146 39.57 -1.57 22.74
N THR A 147 38.24 -1.63 22.85
CA THR A 147 37.54 -2.28 23.98
C THR A 147 37.11 -3.72 23.68
N GLY A 148 37.20 -4.12 22.40
CA GLY A 148 36.67 -5.35 21.82
C GLY A 148 35.18 -5.60 22.06
N GLN A 149 34.43 -4.52 22.26
CA GLN A 149 32.97 -4.46 22.09
C GLN A 149 32.66 -3.55 20.91
N VAL A 150 31.76 -3.98 20.04
CA VAL A 150 31.27 -3.23 18.88
C VAL A 150 29.75 -3.21 18.95
N GLN A 151 29.17 -2.02 18.97
CA GLN A 151 27.74 -1.83 18.71
C GLN A 151 27.57 -1.80 17.19
N LEU A 152 26.72 -2.66 16.65
CA LEU A 152 26.42 -2.75 15.23
C LEU A 152 24.91 -2.59 15.05
N MET A 153 24.47 -1.72 14.16
CA MET A 153 23.08 -1.61 13.77
C MET A 153 22.97 -1.78 12.26
N LEU A 154 22.01 -2.60 11.83
CA LEU A 154 21.68 -2.87 10.44
C LEU A 154 20.20 -2.57 10.24
N MET A 155 19.83 -1.89 9.16
CA MET A 155 18.49 -1.33 9.00
C MET A 155 17.90 -1.66 7.63
N TRP A 156 16.61 -1.98 7.57
CA TRP A 156 15.87 -2.27 6.34
C TRP A 156 14.61 -1.43 6.25
N GLU A 157 14.41 -0.71 5.16
CA GLU A 157 13.11 -0.15 4.83
C GLU A 157 12.13 -1.29 4.51
N GLN A 158 10.88 -1.18 4.96
CA GLN A 158 9.82 -2.17 4.75
C GLN A 158 8.43 -1.49 4.81
N GLY A 159 7.38 -2.26 4.54
CA GLY A 159 6.01 -1.75 4.50
C GLY A 159 5.58 -1.32 3.10
N LYS A 160 4.32 -0.90 2.95
CA LYS A 160 3.69 -0.59 1.65
C LYS A 160 4.39 0.55 0.90
N ASP A 161 4.99 1.48 1.65
CA ASP A 161 5.65 2.69 1.14
C ASP A 161 7.11 2.85 1.59
N TYR A 162 7.75 1.80 2.13
CA TYR A 162 9.13 1.86 2.69
C TYR A 162 9.34 2.90 3.82
N LYS A 163 8.25 3.43 4.40
CA LYS A 163 8.26 4.40 5.52
C LYS A 163 8.68 3.78 6.85
N ASP A 164 8.55 2.46 6.97
CA ASP A 164 8.90 1.74 8.18
C ASP A 164 10.33 1.20 8.05
N VAL A 165 11.19 1.44 9.03
CA VAL A 165 12.57 0.96 9.06
C VAL A 165 12.73 -0.13 10.11
N ARG A 166 12.91 -1.37 9.69
CA ARG A 166 13.34 -2.45 10.56
C ARG A 166 14.80 -2.26 10.96
N ILE A 167 15.07 -2.05 12.24
CA ILE A 167 16.42 -1.96 12.78
C ILE A 167 16.77 -3.30 13.46
N LEU A 168 17.95 -3.83 13.21
CA LEU A 168 18.59 -4.94 13.91
C LEU A 168 19.84 -4.40 14.61
N GLY A 169 19.77 -4.27 15.94
CA GLY A 169 20.91 -3.84 16.76
C GLY A 169 21.61 -5.03 17.41
N PHE A 170 22.93 -5.02 17.39
CA PHE A 170 23.81 -6.05 17.95
C PHE A 170 24.84 -5.40 18.86
N LEU A 171 25.09 -6.02 20.02
CA LEU A 171 26.31 -5.77 20.80
C LEU A 171 27.22 -7.00 20.65
N LEU A 172 28.33 -6.81 19.96
CA LEU A 172 29.29 -7.85 19.64
C LEU A 172 30.52 -7.72 20.55
N GLU A 173 30.93 -8.79 21.23
CA GLU A 173 32.13 -8.85 22.05
C GLU A 173 33.05 -10.00 21.62
N PHE A 174 34.25 -9.66 21.15
CA PHE A 174 35.12 -10.64 20.47
C PHE A 174 36.06 -11.41 21.43
N TRP A 175 36.09 -11.07 22.72
CA TRP A 175 37.02 -11.69 23.69
C TRP A 175 36.47 -12.95 24.38
N HIS A 176 35.17 -12.98 24.70
CA HIS A 176 34.57 -14.10 25.44
C HIS A 176 33.09 -14.33 25.11
N ASP A 177 32.28 -13.26 25.10
CA ASP A 177 30.82 -13.38 25.10
C ASP A 177 30.19 -13.47 23.70
N GLY A 178 30.91 -13.18 22.61
CA GLY A 178 30.41 -13.26 21.24
C GLY A 178 29.27 -12.26 20.98
N VAL A 179 28.15 -12.71 20.39
CA VAL A 179 26.92 -11.91 20.31
C VAL A 179 26.31 -11.79 21.70
N LYS A 180 26.63 -10.68 22.36
CA LYS A 180 26.34 -10.41 23.77
C LYS A 180 24.93 -9.88 23.98
N ASP A 181 24.48 -9.02 23.08
CA ASP A 181 23.11 -8.46 23.07
C ASP A 181 22.59 -8.34 21.64
N PHE A 182 21.26 -8.35 21.51
CA PHE A 182 20.55 -8.17 20.24
C PHE A 182 19.15 -7.62 20.50
N TYR A 183 18.72 -6.68 19.66
CA TYR A 183 17.33 -6.23 19.59
C TYR A 183 16.90 -6.04 18.13
N THR A 184 15.61 -6.12 17.87
CA THR A 184 15.01 -5.70 16.59
C THR A 184 13.82 -4.78 16.84
N ARG A 185 13.55 -3.83 15.96
CA ARG A 185 12.41 -2.90 16.05
C ARG A 185 11.99 -2.41 14.68
N ILE A 186 10.81 -1.81 14.57
CA ILE A 186 10.29 -1.23 13.33
C ILE A 186 10.03 0.25 13.57
N GLU A 187 11.00 1.06 13.17
CA GLU A 187 11.06 2.53 13.08
C GLU A 187 10.02 3.14 12.14
N SER A 188 9.58 4.40 12.31
CA SER A 188 9.40 5.25 11.12
C SER A 188 10.77 5.74 10.65
N LYS A 189 10.97 5.97 9.34
CA LYS A 189 12.25 6.44 8.78
C LYS A 189 12.80 7.69 9.49
N ARG A 190 11.92 8.66 9.76
CA ARG A 190 12.23 9.88 10.54
C ARG A 190 12.77 9.59 11.95
N ILE A 191 12.22 8.59 12.64
CA ILE A 191 12.68 8.23 13.99
C ILE A 191 14.01 7.47 13.89
N ALA A 192 14.18 6.62 12.88
CA ALA A 192 15.44 5.93 12.63
C ALA A 192 16.57 6.90 12.30
N ASP A 193 16.32 7.94 11.49
CA ASP A 193 17.29 9.02 11.21
C ASP A 193 17.65 9.81 12.48
N SER A 194 16.66 10.21 13.28
CA SER A 194 16.90 10.89 14.55
C SER A 194 17.73 10.05 15.53
N LEU A 195 17.56 8.73 15.51
CA LEU A 195 18.33 7.81 16.32
C LEU A 195 19.79 7.73 15.83
N ILE A 196 20.01 7.67 14.52
CA ILE A 196 21.35 7.67 13.92
C ILE A 196 22.08 8.96 14.30
N GLU A 197 21.43 10.12 14.17
CA GLU A 197 22.02 11.41 14.57
C GLU A 197 22.35 11.44 16.06
N GLN A 198 21.45 10.93 16.93
CA GLN A 198 21.72 10.89 18.36
C GLN A 198 22.95 10.03 18.68
N ILE A 199 23.06 8.84 18.08
CA ILE A 199 24.23 7.97 18.29
C ILE A 199 25.51 8.64 17.78
N LYS A 200 25.47 9.28 16.59
CA LYS A 200 26.58 10.06 16.02
C LYS A 200 27.03 11.23 16.91
N THR A 201 26.15 11.77 17.76
CA THR A 201 26.49 12.84 18.71
C THR A 201 27.05 12.32 20.04
N GLU A 202 26.75 11.08 20.42
CA GLU A 202 27.17 10.49 21.70
C GLU A 202 28.48 9.71 21.58
N GLU A 203 28.73 9.04 20.45
CA GLU A 203 29.92 8.21 20.18
C GLU A 203 30.43 8.40 18.74
N GLU A 204 31.71 8.09 18.51
CA GLU A 204 32.29 8.06 17.17
C GLU A 204 31.81 6.79 16.44
N THR A 205 31.16 6.96 15.29
CA THR A 205 30.55 5.85 14.53
C THR A 205 31.06 5.82 13.11
N LEU A 206 31.21 4.61 12.58
CA LEU A 206 31.53 4.36 11.18
C LEU A 206 30.31 3.78 10.48
N ASP A 207 30.11 4.14 9.22
CA ASP A 207 29.10 3.48 8.40
C ASP A 207 29.49 2.00 8.18
N CYS A 208 28.47 1.14 8.09
CA CYS A 208 28.64 -0.30 8.05
C CYS A 208 27.81 -0.90 6.91
N SER A 209 28.48 -1.53 5.95
CA SER A 209 27.80 -2.34 4.94
C SER A 209 27.18 -3.58 5.56
N LEU A 210 26.15 -4.12 4.91
CA LEU A 210 25.49 -5.35 5.35
C LEU A 210 26.47 -6.53 5.39
N ALA A 211 27.41 -6.62 4.44
CA ALA A 211 28.47 -7.63 4.39
C ALA A 211 29.44 -7.52 5.57
N LYS A 212 29.91 -6.29 5.89
CA LYS A 212 30.76 -6.02 7.06
C LYS A 212 30.01 -6.38 8.35
N GLY A 213 28.74 -6.01 8.46
CA GLY A 213 27.87 -6.38 9.57
C GLY A 213 27.75 -7.90 9.73
N ARG A 214 27.48 -8.62 8.64
CA ARG A 214 27.40 -10.09 8.61
C ARG A 214 28.70 -10.73 9.11
N ARG A 215 29.86 -10.32 8.58
CA ARG A 215 31.18 -10.84 9.00
C ARG A 215 31.43 -10.66 10.50
N LEU A 216 31.12 -9.48 11.03
CA LEU A 216 31.26 -9.19 12.46
C LEU A 216 30.35 -10.09 13.32
N ILE A 217 29.12 -10.32 12.87
CA ILE A 217 28.18 -11.22 13.54
C ILE A 217 28.70 -12.67 13.48
N GLU A 218 29.17 -13.13 12.32
CA GLU A 218 29.74 -14.47 12.16
C GLU A 218 30.97 -14.68 13.04
N GLU A 219 31.89 -13.71 13.10
CA GLU A 219 33.05 -13.75 13.99
C GLU A 219 32.63 -13.83 15.46
N ALA A 220 31.69 -12.99 15.89
CA ALA A 220 31.13 -13.03 17.24
C ALA A 220 30.48 -14.39 17.55
N LEU A 221 29.78 -15.00 16.59
CA LEU A 221 29.23 -16.36 16.73
C LEU A 221 30.31 -17.43 16.87
N THR A 222 31.46 -17.27 16.21
CA THR A 222 32.61 -18.18 16.43
C THR A 222 33.15 -18.07 17.85
N VAL A 223 33.15 -16.87 18.43
CA VAL A 223 33.54 -16.61 19.83
C VAL A 223 32.57 -17.29 20.79
N ASN A 224 31.25 -17.15 20.56
CA ASN A 224 30.23 -17.89 21.33
C ASN A 224 30.50 -19.39 21.35
N LYS A 225 30.76 -19.97 20.17
CA LYS A 225 31.01 -21.40 20.00
C LYS A 225 32.31 -21.85 20.66
N LYS A 226 33.37 -21.03 20.57
CA LYS A 226 34.69 -21.32 21.15
C LYS A 226 34.66 -21.31 22.68
N HIS A 227 33.94 -20.38 23.28
CA HIS A 227 33.87 -20.23 24.74
C HIS A 227 32.68 -20.94 25.39
N GLY A 228 31.77 -21.51 24.59
CA GLY A 228 30.57 -22.18 25.07
C GLY A 228 29.57 -21.22 25.72
N THR A 229 29.67 -19.93 25.39
CA THR A 229 28.75 -18.90 25.86
C THR A 229 27.50 -18.90 24.98
N PRO A 230 26.29 -18.93 25.57
CA PRO A 230 25.07 -18.89 24.79
C PRO A 230 24.90 -17.49 24.17
N THR A 231 24.49 -17.42 22.90
CA THR A 231 24.08 -16.16 22.26
C THR A 231 22.91 -15.51 23.00
N HIS A 232 22.75 -14.19 22.84
CA HIS A 232 21.63 -13.45 23.43
C HIS A 232 20.28 -14.15 23.16
N LYS A 233 19.35 -14.04 24.12
CA LYS A 233 18.07 -14.75 24.03
C LYS A 233 17.29 -14.30 22.80
N ASP A 234 17.25 -12.99 22.55
CA ASP A 234 16.44 -12.42 21.48
C ASP A 234 17.11 -12.62 20.11
N PHE A 235 18.45 -12.69 20.07
CA PHE A 235 19.18 -13.16 18.88
C PHE A 235 18.76 -14.58 18.47
N ARG A 236 18.52 -15.49 19.43
CA ARG A 236 18.07 -16.86 19.12
C ARG A 236 16.60 -16.94 18.72
N LEU A 237 15.76 -16.06 19.25
CA LEU A 237 14.34 -15.98 18.88
C LEU A 237 14.17 -15.42 17.47
N SER A 238 15.01 -14.44 17.11
CA SER A 238 15.00 -13.76 15.83
C SER A 238 15.97 -14.40 14.81
N ILE A 239 16.51 -15.59 15.09
CA ILE A 239 17.52 -16.24 14.23
C ILE A 239 16.99 -16.51 12.82
N SER A 240 15.70 -16.81 12.65
CA SER A 240 15.11 -16.99 11.32
C SER A 240 15.07 -15.68 10.53
N LEU A 241 14.83 -14.55 11.20
CA LEU A 241 14.86 -13.21 10.60
C LEU A 241 16.29 -12.78 10.29
N ILE A 242 17.21 -12.99 11.24
CA ILE A 242 18.64 -12.70 11.08
C ILE A 242 19.25 -13.56 9.98
N ASN A 243 18.88 -14.83 9.86
CA ASN A 243 19.28 -15.68 8.74
C ASN A 243 18.74 -15.10 7.43
N LYS A 244 17.43 -14.81 7.37
CA LYS A 244 16.81 -14.28 6.15
C LYS A 244 17.42 -12.94 5.69
N LEU A 245 17.69 -12.02 6.61
CA LEU A 245 18.12 -10.66 6.30
C LEU A 245 19.65 -10.49 6.29
N VAL A 246 20.39 -11.31 7.04
CA VAL A 246 21.83 -11.10 7.32
C VAL A 246 22.69 -12.34 7.08
N LEU A 247 22.43 -13.51 7.68
CA LEU A 247 23.40 -14.62 7.65
C LEU A 247 23.26 -15.57 6.45
N GLU A 248 22.06 -15.69 5.91
CA GLU A 248 21.71 -16.55 4.77
C GLU A 248 21.08 -15.73 3.63
N ASN A 249 21.21 -14.40 3.70
CA ASN A 249 20.71 -13.51 2.66
C ASN A 249 21.59 -13.67 1.41
N PRO A 250 21.04 -14.18 0.29
CA PRO A 250 21.81 -14.46 -0.92
C PRO A 250 22.26 -13.19 -1.65
N ASP A 251 21.67 -12.03 -1.33
CA ASP A 251 21.99 -10.73 -1.93
C ASP A 251 23.18 -10.03 -1.22
N ILE A 252 23.83 -10.68 -0.25
CA ILE A 252 25.05 -10.16 0.41
C ILE A 252 26.28 -10.68 -0.33
N VAL A 253 26.88 -9.81 -1.13
CA VAL A 253 28.17 -10.03 -1.79
C VAL A 253 29.26 -10.18 -0.71
N GLU A 254 30.02 -11.28 -0.75
CA GLU A 254 30.93 -11.68 0.35
C GLU A 254 32.31 -11.01 0.30
N GLU A 255 32.54 -10.01 -0.56
CA GLU A 255 33.84 -9.36 -0.73
C GLU A 255 33.70 -7.83 -0.64
N GLU A 256 33.99 -7.27 0.53
CA GLU A 256 34.50 -5.89 0.68
C GLU A 256 35.07 -5.71 2.10
N LEU A 257 36.41 -5.62 2.20
CA LEU A 257 37.16 -5.03 3.31
C LEU A 257 38.48 -4.52 2.73
N GLU A 258 38.60 -3.20 2.63
CA GLU A 258 39.74 -2.28 2.83
C GLU A 258 39.14 -0.89 2.50
N GLU A 259 39.34 0.24 3.18
CA GLU A 259 40.20 0.66 4.30
C GLU A 259 39.64 1.95 4.95
N ASP A 260 40.16 2.29 6.13
CA ASP A 260 39.93 3.57 6.81
C ASP A 260 40.59 4.73 6.01
N GLU A 261 39.98 5.92 6.04
CA GLU A 261 40.42 7.14 5.34
C GLU A 261 41.90 7.51 5.58
N GLU A 262 42.69 7.62 4.51
CA GLU A 262 43.66 8.72 4.27
C GLU A 262 44.31 8.57 2.87
N ASP A 263 43.85 9.42 1.92
CA ASP A 263 44.46 9.85 0.65
C ASP A 263 44.87 8.82 -0.44
N GLU A 264 44.28 8.96 -1.65
CA GLU A 264 44.72 8.47 -2.98
C GLU A 264 44.67 6.92 -3.14
N ASP A 265 43.67 6.27 -3.75
CA ASP A 265 43.06 6.41 -5.08
C ASP A 265 41.69 5.66 -5.04
N GLU A 266 40.72 6.04 -5.88
CA GLU A 266 39.43 5.32 -6.05
C GLU A 266 39.67 3.83 -6.37
N GLU A 267 39.55 2.94 -5.39
CA GLU A 267 39.47 1.50 -5.66
C GLU A 267 38.07 1.18 -6.21
N ALA A 268 38.04 0.68 -7.45
CA ALA A 268 36.83 0.35 -8.18
C ALA A 268 35.93 -0.60 -7.38
N VAL A 269 34.67 -0.20 -7.17
CA VAL A 269 33.63 -1.02 -6.54
C VAL A 269 33.48 -2.33 -7.33
N GLU A 270 33.82 -3.46 -6.71
CA GLU A 270 33.85 -4.76 -7.39
C GLU A 270 32.42 -5.31 -7.50
N ILE A 271 31.83 -5.22 -8.69
CA ILE A 271 30.47 -5.72 -8.94
C ILE A 271 30.42 -7.23 -8.77
N ASP A 272 29.45 -7.71 -7.98
CA ASP A 272 29.17 -9.13 -7.77
C ASP A 272 29.09 -9.87 -9.11
N PRO A 273 29.99 -10.85 -9.36
CA PRO A 273 29.98 -11.59 -10.60
C PRO A 273 28.76 -12.51 -10.76
N ASP A 274 28.04 -12.79 -9.68
CA ASP A 274 26.83 -13.61 -9.68
C ASP A 274 25.54 -12.77 -9.79
N LEU A 275 25.62 -11.45 -9.98
CA LEU A 275 24.46 -10.57 -10.08
C LEU A 275 23.52 -11.01 -11.23
N PRO A 276 22.23 -11.29 -10.95
CA PRO A 276 21.31 -11.75 -11.97
C PRO A 276 21.00 -10.63 -12.97
N PRO A 277 20.71 -10.97 -14.24
CA PRO A 277 20.47 -10.01 -15.33
C PRO A 277 19.44 -8.90 -15.03
N LEU A 278 18.36 -9.23 -14.31
CA LEU A 278 17.36 -8.22 -13.95
C LEU A 278 17.92 -7.23 -12.92
N GLN A 279 18.71 -7.71 -11.95
CA GLN A 279 19.35 -6.85 -10.95
C GLN A 279 20.42 -5.96 -11.58
N VAL A 280 21.19 -6.45 -12.57
CA VAL A 280 22.13 -5.60 -13.33
C VAL A 280 21.41 -4.38 -13.93
N VAL A 281 20.20 -4.57 -14.47
CA VAL A 281 19.41 -3.47 -15.04
C VAL A 281 18.86 -2.54 -13.97
N THR A 282 18.29 -3.07 -12.88
CA THR A 282 17.76 -2.22 -11.80
C THR A 282 18.88 -1.43 -11.14
N SER A 283 20.00 -2.07 -10.82
CA SER A 283 21.17 -1.42 -10.23
C SER A 283 21.77 -0.37 -11.16
N PHE A 284 21.77 -0.60 -12.48
CA PHE A 284 22.25 0.41 -13.43
C PHE A 284 21.34 1.65 -13.43
N VAL A 285 20.02 1.46 -13.49
CA VAL A 285 19.07 2.59 -13.50
C VAL A 285 19.08 3.33 -12.15
N GLU A 286 19.15 2.62 -11.03
CA GLU A 286 19.25 3.21 -9.69
C GLU A 286 20.54 4.01 -9.53
N ALA A 287 21.69 3.39 -9.81
CA ALA A 287 22.99 4.07 -9.72
C ALA A 287 23.06 5.30 -10.64
N TRP A 288 22.50 5.21 -11.84
CA TRP A 288 22.48 6.34 -12.77
C TRP A 288 21.64 7.52 -12.27
N VAL A 289 20.50 7.26 -11.61
CA VAL A 289 19.64 8.33 -11.07
C VAL A 289 20.13 8.88 -9.75
N ASP A 290 20.70 8.02 -8.90
CA ASP A 290 21.28 8.41 -7.61
C ASP A 290 22.66 9.08 -7.76
N GLU A 291 23.06 9.42 -8.98
CA GLU A 291 24.34 10.04 -9.35
C GLU A 291 25.58 9.21 -8.98
N ASP A 292 25.43 7.90 -8.75
CA ASP A 292 26.53 6.93 -8.60
C ASP A 292 27.01 6.45 -9.97
N TYR A 293 27.58 7.39 -10.72
CA TYR A 293 28.08 7.15 -12.08
C TYR A 293 29.24 6.14 -12.16
N PRO A 294 30.17 6.05 -11.19
CA PRO A 294 31.16 4.97 -11.17
C PRO A 294 30.51 3.58 -11.12
N MET A 295 29.51 3.37 -10.24
CA MET A 295 28.77 2.10 -10.21
C MET A 295 28.04 1.84 -11.54
N ALA A 296 27.36 2.86 -12.09
CA ALA A 296 26.67 2.73 -13.37
C ALA A 296 27.63 2.34 -14.51
N TYR A 297 28.82 2.95 -14.56
CA TYR A 297 29.85 2.64 -15.56
C TYR A 297 30.36 1.20 -15.45
N ASN A 298 30.59 0.73 -14.22
CA ASN A 298 31.12 -0.60 -13.96
C ASN A 298 30.11 -1.71 -14.34
N LEU A 299 28.80 -1.42 -14.32
CA LEU A 299 27.74 -2.33 -14.78
C LEU A 299 27.67 -2.47 -16.31
N LEU A 300 28.33 -1.59 -17.06
CA LEU A 300 28.43 -1.66 -18.51
C LEU A 300 29.48 -2.69 -18.94
N ALA A 301 29.26 -3.33 -20.09
CA ALA A 301 30.24 -4.23 -20.71
C ALA A 301 31.44 -3.45 -21.27
N ASP A 302 32.61 -4.09 -21.36
CA ASP A 302 33.83 -3.42 -21.86
C ASP A 302 33.68 -2.85 -23.27
N GLY A 303 32.94 -3.54 -24.13
CA GLY A 303 32.63 -3.11 -25.48
C GLY A 303 31.35 -2.29 -25.62
N SER A 304 30.71 -1.92 -24.50
CA SER A 304 29.40 -1.28 -24.50
C SER A 304 29.43 0.06 -25.21
N ARG A 305 28.43 0.30 -26.07
CA ARG A 305 28.28 1.59 -26.73
C ARG A 305 27.90 2.70 -25.77
N LEU A 306 27.31 2.33 -24.63
CA LEU A 306 26.91 3.27 -23.59
C LEU A 306 28.13 3.90 -22.90
N ARG A 307 29.30 3.26 -22.96
CA ARG A 307 30.58 3.86 -22.53
C ARG A 307 31.11 4.92 -23.49
N GLU A 308 30.56 5.03 -24.70
CA GLU A 308 30.96 5.98 -25.75
C GLU A 308 32.44 5.89 -26.20
N GLY A 309 33.17 4.86 -25.74
CA GLY A 309 34.61 4.75 -25.92
C GLY A 309 35.43 5.72 -25.04
N LEU A 310 34.80 6.30 -24.00
CA LEU A 310 35.43 7.14 -22.97
C LEU A 310 36.09 6.27 -21.90
N THR A 311 37.05 6.84 -21.15
CA THR A 311 37.49 6.24 -19.87
C THR A 311 36.39 6.39 -18.81
N GLU A 312 36.50 5.68 -17.69
CA GLU A 312 35.58 5.84 -16.55
C GLU A 312 35.52 7.29 -16.07
N GLU A 313 36.68 7.90 -15.80
CA GLU A 313 36.80 9.32 -15.41
C GLU A 313 36.09 10.26 -16.41
N GLU A 314 36.37 10.12 -17.72
CA GLU A 314 35.75 10.96 -18.77
C GLU A 314 34.24 10.71 -18.91
N TRP A 315 33.80 9.48 -18.63
CA TRP A 315 32.39 9.10 -18.68
C TRP A 315 31.63 9.71 -17.50
N VAL A 316 32.17 9.57 -16.29
CA VAL A 316 31.61 10.10 -15.03
C VAL A 316 31.53 11.63 -15.08
N GLU A 317 32.63 12.33 -15.39
CA GLU A 317 32.66 13.80 -15.45
C GLU A 317 31.55 14.35 -16.35
N ARG A 318 31.33 13.73 -17.51
CA ARG A 318 30.26 14.13 -18.43
C ARG A 318 28.85 13.92 -17.87
N ARG A 319 28.62 12.87 -17.08
CA ARG A 319 27.31 12.63 -16.46
C ARG A 319 27.08 13.55 -15.28
N GLU A 320 28.10 13.84 -14.50
CA GLU A 320 28.04 14.84 -13.43
C GLU A 320 27.71 16.23 -14.01
N GLU A 321 28.37 16.65 -15.09
CA GLU A 321 28.04 17.91 -15.79
C GLU A 321 26.58 17.93 -16.28
N TRP A 322 26.07 16.78 -16.77
CA TRP A 322 24.67 16.66 -17.17
C TRP A 322 23.71 16.71 -15.96
N ALA A 323 24.09 16.09 -14.83
CA ALA A 323 23.28 16.05 -13.61
C ALA A 323 23.16 17.42 -12.95
N GLU A 324 24.22 18.24 -13.01
CA GLU A 324 24.19 19.64 -12.53
C GLU A 324 23.09 20.46 -13.22
N ASP A 325 22.87 20.23 -14.52
CA ASP A 325 21.85 20.93 -15.30
C ASP A 325 20.47 20.26 -15.18
N ALA A 326 20.40 18.91 -15.22
CA ALA A 326 19.14 18.18 -15.30
C ALA A 326 18.49 17.87 -13.94
N GLN A 327 19.30 17.79 -12.88
CA GLN A 327 18.94 17.50 -11.50
C GLN A 327 17.95 16.31 -11.40
N PRO A 328 18.40 15.09 -11.73
CA PRO A 328 17.56 13.90 -11.67
C PRO A 328 17.12 13.60 -10.23
N ASP A 329 15.84 13.33 -10.02
CA ASP A 329 15.28 13.05 -8.70
C ASP A 329 14.08 12.09 -8.79
N TYR A 330 13.64 11.54 -7.66
CA TYR A 330 12.41 10.76 -7.50
C TYR A 330 12.21 9.64 -8.53
N LEU A 331 13.21 8.74 -8.65
CA LEU A 331 13.09 7.51 -9.43
C LEU A 331 11.88 6.70 -8.97
N ARG A 332 11.04 6.31 -9.92
CA ARG A 332 10.00 5.30 -9.72
C ARG A 332 10.21 4.17 -10.71
N PRO A 333 10.63 2.97 -10.25
CA PRO A 333 10.68 1.81 -11.11
C PRO A 333 9.27 1.44 -11.54
N GLY A 334 9.12 1.06 -12.81
CA GLY A 334 7.86 0.55 -13.34
C GLY A 334 7.89 -0.98 -13.38
N PHE A 335 8.58 -1.53 -14.37
CA PHE A 335 8.70 -2.98 -14.55
C PHE A 335 10.09 -3.35 -15.03
N VAL A 336 10.49 -4.59 -14.75
CA VAL A 336 11.68 -5.21 -15.32
C VAL A 336 11.35 -6.66 -15.64
N LYS A 337 11.58 -7.10 -16.88
CA LYS A 337 11.29 -8.48 -17.31
C LYS A 337 12.24 -8.98 -18.38
N GLU A 338 12.72 -10.21 -18.22
CA GLU A 338 13.50 -10.88 -19.26
C GLU A 338 12.60 -11.30 -20.45
N ARG A 339 13.01 -10.90 -21.67
CA ARG A 339 12.36 -11.33 -22.92
C ARG A 339 12.62 -12.80 -23.16
N GLN A 340 11.57 -13.53 -23.55
CA GLN A 340 11.76 -14.89 -24.04
C GLN A 340 12.54 -14.88 -25.35
N ALA A 341 13.62 -15.67 -25.39
CA ALA A 341 14.42 -15.97 -26.58
C ALA A 341 13.54 -16.18 -27.84
N ARG A 342 13.61 -15.26 -28.81
CA ARG A 342 12.98 -15.44 -30.12
C ARG A 342 13.60 -16.66 -30.81
N LYS A 343 12.90 -17.78 -30.86
CA LYS A 343 13.29 -18.93 -31.69
C LYS A 343 13.30 -18.48 -33.16
N SER A 344 14.48 -18.37 -33.75
CA SER A 344 14.63 -17.97 -35.14
C SER A 344 13.84 -18.94 -36.04
N GLY A 345 12.91 -18.41 -36.85
CA GLY A 345 12.07 -19.20 -37.76
C GLY A 345 12.81 -19.81 -38.96
N ILE A 346 14.13 -19.69 -39.01
CA ILE A 346 14.98 -20.21 -40.09
C ILE A 346 15.59 -21.52 -39.61
N TRP A 347 15.01 -22.64 -40.05
CA TRP A 347 15.61 -23.95 -39.88
C TRP A 347 16.87 -24.07 -40.76
N LEU A 348 18.06 -24.08 -40.15
CA LEU A 348 19.32 -24.40 -40.83
C LEU A 348 19.76 -25.83 -40.48
N PRO A 349 20.26 -26.62 -41.46
CA PRO A 349 20.77 -27.97 -41.22
C PRO A 349 21.85 -28.02 -40.14
N SER A 350 21.79 -29.08 -39.33
CA SER A 350 22.41 -29.31 -38.02
C SER A 350 23.94 -29.19 -37.89
N THR A 351 24.67 -28.81 -38.94
CA THR A 351 26.11 -28.50 -38.87
C THR A 351 26.40 -27.01 -38.74
N PHE A 352 25.45 -26.13 -39.06
CA PHE A 352 25.56 -24.68 -38.84
C PHE A 352 24.78 -24.19 -37.60
N SER A 353 23.94 -25.04 -37.01
CA SER A 353 23.07 -24.70 -35.87
C SER A 353 23.44 -25.43 -34.57
N ARG A 354 24.63 -26.04 -34.49
CA ARG A 354 25.17 -26.58 -33.23
C ARG A 354 25.93 -25.46 -32.52
N ASN A 355 25.33 -24.90 -31.48
CA ASN A 355 25.89 -23.95 -30.51
C ASN A 355 26.00 -22.47 -30.96
N ALA A 356 24.89 -21.86 -31.37
CA ALA A 356 24.67 -20.46 -30.99
C ALA A 356 23.60 -20.47 -29.88
N ALA A 357 24.00 -20.92 -28.68
CA ALA A 357 23.25 -20.52 -27.49
C ALA A 357 23.26 -18.99 -27.49
N GLN A 358 22.11 -18.35 -27.26
CA GLN A 358 22.08 -16.89 -27.12
C GLN A 358 23.10 -16.49 -26.05
N THR A 359 24.18 -15.81 -26.44
CA THR A 359 25.24 -15.34 -25.55
C THR A 359 24.88 -13.99 -24.92
N TYR A 360 23.60 -13.60 -25.02
CA TYR A 360 23.09 -12.34 -24.51
C TYR A 360 21.65 -12.53 -24.03
N LYS A 361 21.24 -11.69 -23.08
CA LYS A 361 19.87 -11.57 -22.59
C LYS A 361 19.30 -10.21 -22.97
N GLU A 362 17.98 -10.15 -23.11
CA GLU A 362 17.24 -8.92 -23.35
C GLU A 362 16.29 -8.72 -22.18
N ILE A 363 16.36 -7.57 -21.54
CA ILE A 363 15.56 -7.20 -20.38
C ILE A 363 14.74 -5.96 -20.75
N ASP A 364 13.41 -6.08 -20.79
CA ASP A 364 12.54 -4.91 -20.90
C ASP A 364 12.44 -4.23 -19.54
N ALA A 365 12.56 -2.90 -19.54
CA ALA A 365 12.40 -2.08 -18.36
C ALA A 365 11.58 -0.82 -18.67
N GLY A 366 10.63 -0.51 -17.78
CA GLY A 366 9.94 0.77 -17.76
C GLY A 366 10.17 1.47 -16.43
N TRP A 367 10.38 2.77 -16.47
CA TRP A 367 10.73 3.57 -15.29
C TRP A 367 10.37 5.05 -15.53
N SER A 368 10.35 5.83 -14.46
CA SER A 368 10.15 7.29 -14.54
C SER A 368 11.02 8.03 -13.54
N ILE A 369 11.42 9.24 -13.89
CA ILE A 369 12.20 10.15 -13.02
C ILE A 369 11.63 11.56 -13.12
N VAL A 370 11.92 12.37 -12.12
CA VAL A 370 11.76 13.82 -12.18
C VAL A 370 13.05 14.42 -12.69
N LEU A 371 12.94 15.37 -13.63
CA LEU A 371 14.02 16.24 -14.07
C LEU A 371 13.60 17.68 -13.81
N GLU A 372 14.40 18.47 -13.12
CA GLU A 372 14.05 19.88 -12.84
C GLU A 372 14.20 20.77 -14.08
N ASP A 373 15.17 20.46 -14.94
CA ASP A 373 15.32 21.08 -16.26
C ASP A 373 15.64 19.99 -17.31
N THR A 374 15.12 20.16 -18.53
CA THR A 374 15.51 19.31 -19.65
C THR A 374 16.73 19.93 -20.31
N ALA A 375 17.92 19.40 -20.01
CA ALA A 375 19.15 19.78 -20.69
C ALA A 375 19.01 19.57 -22.21
N GLU A 376 18.65 20.61 -22.97
CA GLU A 376 18.50 20.57 -24.44
C GLU A 376 19.85 20.31 -25.16
N LYS A 377 20.96 20.39 -24.42
CA LYS A 377 22.32 20.16 -24.90
C LYS A 377 22.83 18.87 -24.25
N ASP A 378 23.30 17.96 -25.10
CA ASP A 378 24.03 16.75 -24.70
C ASP A 378 23.20 15.60 -24.10
N ILE A 379 22.20 15.14 -24.86
CA ILE A 379 21.47 13.90 -24.59
C ILE A 379 22.45 12.72 -24.45
N LEU A 380 22.46 12.11 -23.27
CA LEU A 380 23.28 10.95 -22.96
C LEU A 380 22.76 9.71 -23.73
N PRO A 381 23.65 8.82 -24.23
CA PRO A 381 23.23 7.63 -24.98
C PRO A 381 22.27 6.71 -24.22
N GLU A 382 22.38 6.68 -22.90
CA GLU A 382 21.57 5.88 -21.99
C GLU A 382 20.27 6.57 -21.53
N LEU A 383 20.05 7.83 -21.90
CA LEU A 383 18.80 8.54 -21.65
C LEU A 383 17.85 8.37 -22.86
N PRO A 384 16.81 7.51 -22.78
CA PRO A 384 15.88 7.27 -23.87
C PRO A 384 14.93 8.45 -24.09
N GLN A 385 14.21 8.45 -25.20
CA GLN A 385 13.16 9.44 -25.45
C GLN A 385 11.97 9.18 -24.51
N GLU A 386 11.46 10.24 -23.90
CA GLU A 386 10.28 10.15 -23.04
C GLU A 386 9.04 9.72 -23.84
N THR A 387 8.27 8.84 -23.22
CA THR A 387 6.98 8.37 -23.73
C THR A 387 5.86 9.33 -23.35
N VAL A 388 5.94 9.88 -22.13
CA VAL A 388 5.02 10.85 -21.53
C VAL A 388 5.84 11.80 -20.66
N LEU A 389 5.36 13.05 -20.54
CA LEU A 389 5.88 14.07 -19.63
C LEU A 389 4.70 14.69 -18.87
N TYR A 390 4.83 14.83 -17.55
CA TYR A 390 3.98 15.68 -16.74
C TYR A 390 4.75 16.95 -16.38
N GLU A 391 4.42 18.04 -17.05
CA GLU A 391 5.18 19.30 -16.98
C GLU A 391 5.24 19.91 -15.58
N GLU A 392 4.20 19.74 -14.75
CA GLU A 392 4.13 20.41 -13.45
C GLU A 392 5.14 19.85 -12.44
N THR A 393 5.42 18.55 -12.49
CA THR A 393 6.42 17.92 -11.61
C THR A 393 7.74 17.66 -12.30
N GLY A 394 7.82 17.85 -13.62
CA GLY A 394 8.98 17.46 -14.43
C GLY A 394 9.14 15.94 -14.54
N ARG A 395 8.07 15.16 -14.37
CA ARG A 395 8.16 13.68 -14.44
C ARG A 395 8.16 13.18 -15.88
N HIS A 396 9.19 12.41 -16.23
CA HIS A 396 9.36 11.76 -17.53
C HIS A 396 9.23 10.24 -17.40
N TRP A 397 8.50 9.59 -18.31
CA TRP A 397 8.36 8.13 -18.36
C TRP A 397 9.12 7.54 -19.54
N PHE A 398 9.79 6.42 -19.30
CA PHE A 398 10.66 5.76 -20.27
C PHE A 398 10.35 4.28 -20.44
N TRP A 399 10.63 3.76 -21.63
CA TRP A 399 10.56 2.33 -21.94
C TRP A 399 11.76 1.89 -22.77
N VAL A 400 12.56 1.00 -22.20
CA VAL A 400 13.84 0.56 -22.76
C VAL A 400 13.92 -0.97 -22.75
N CYS A 401 14.60 -1.53 -23.75
CA CYS A 401 15.06 -2.91 -23.70
C CYS A 401 16.59 -2.93 -23.61
N PHE A 402 17.11 -3.36 -22.47
CA PHE A 402 18.54 -3.51 -22.24
C PHE A 402 19.03 -4.85 -22.76
N LYS A 403 20.20 -4.85 -23.39
CA LYS A 403 20.87 -6.04 -23.87
C LYS A 403 22.08 -6.31 -22.98
N LEU A 404 22.12 -7.49 -22.39
CA LEU A 404 23.19 -7.91 -21.48
C LEU A 404 24.01 -9.02 -22.11
N VAL A 405 25.31 -9.00 -21.88
CA VAL A 405 26.27 -10.04 -22.27
C VAL A 405 26.95 -10.58 -21.02
N GLU A 406 27.44 -11.81 -21.10
CA GLU A 406 28.19 -12.43 -20.01
C GLU A 406 29.70 -12.25 -20.27
N GLU A 407 30.38 -11.55 -19.37
CA GLU A 407 31.83 -11.29 -19.39
C GLU A 407 32.51 -12.01 -18.21
N PRO A 408 33.86 -12.14 -18.20
CA PRO A 408 34.57 -12.59 -17.00
C PRO A 408 34.29 -11.59 -15.87
N GLY A 409 33.50 -12.01 -14.87
CA GLY A 409 32.98 -11.11 -13.84
C GLY A 409 31.46 -10.89 -13.87
N GLY A 410 30.71 -11.65 -14.68
CA GLY A 410 29.24 -11.72 -14.59
C GLY A 410 28.50 -11.10 -15.77
N TRP A 411 27.21 -10.85 -15.57
CA TRP A 411 26.38 -10.15 -16.57
C TRP A 411 26.72 -8.66 -16.59
N ARG A 412 26.83 -8.09 -17.79
CA ARG A 412 27.12 -6.67 -18.04
C ARG A 412 26.26 -6.11 -19.16
N LEU A 413 25.99 -4.81 -19.10
CA LEU A 413 25.10 -4.11 -20.02
C LEU A 413 25.85 -3.70 -21.31
N ASP A 414 25.50 -4.32 -22.43
CA ASP A 414 26.17 -4.17 -23.74
C ASP A 414 25.59 -3.01 -24.57
N ASP A 415 24.26 -2.90 -24.60
CA ASP A 415 23.57 -1.88 -25.40
C ASP A 415 22.14 -1.72 -24.86
N MET A 416 21.46 -0.67 -25.32
CA MET A 416 20.03 -0.49 -25.05
C MET A 416 19.25 -0.14 -26.31
N VAL A 417 17.98 -0.49 -26.31
CA VAL A 417 17.02 -0.14 -27.36
C VAL A 417 15.92 0.69 -26.75
N ASP A 418 15.74 1.91 -27.26
CA ASP A 418 14.63 2.77 -26.90
C ASP A 418 13.32 2.23 -27.50
N GLU A 419 12.59 1.46 -26.69
CA GLU A 419 11.34 0.83 -27.10
C GLU A 419 10.18 1.83 -27.11
N GLY A 420 10.24 2.89 -26.29
CA GLY A 420 9.31 4.01 -26.35
C GLY A 420 9.30 4.67 -27.73
N LYS A 421 10.49 5.05 -28.23
CA LYS A 421 10.68 5.60 -29.58
C LYS A 421 10.31 4.61 -30.68
N ASN A 422 10.65 3.33 -30.51
CA ASN A 422 10.22 2.30 -31.46
C ASN A 422 8.70 2.21 -31.53
N ALA A 423 8.02 2.28 -30.37
CA ALA A 423 6.56 2.24 -30.29
C ALA A 423 5.91 3.42 -31.01
N GLN A 424 6.48 4.63 -30.87
CA GLN A 424 6.04 5.82 -31.60
C GLN A 424 6.14 5.65 -33.14
N SER A 425 7.02 4.77 -33.62
CA SER A 425 7.17 4.48 -35.05
C SER A 425 6.20 3.40 -35.57
N ILE A 426 5.49 2.68 -34.69
CA ILE A 426 4.50 1.67 -35.08
C ILE A 426 3.22 2.39 -35.54
N PRO A 427 2.66 2.07 -36.73
CA PRO A 427 1.42 2.70 -37.17
C PRO A 427 0.26 2.45 -36.19
N ALA A 428 -0.56 3.47 -35.91
CA ALA A 428 -1.71 3.40 -35.00
C ALA A 428 -2.61 2.16 -35.19
N ALA A 429 -2.85 1.71 -36.42
CA ALA A 429 -3.63 0.51 -36.68
C ALA A 429 -2.99 -0.78 -36.14
N GLU A 430 -1.66 -0.88 -36.18
CA GLU A 430 -0.92 -1.99 -35.61
C GLU A 430 -0.79 -1.85 -34.08
N LEU A 431 -0.64 -0.63 -33.53
CA LEU A 431 -0.69 -0.39 -32.08
C LEU A 431 -2.01 -0.89 -31.48
N ARG A 432 -3.15 -0.49 -32.05
CA ARG A 432 -4.48 -0.95 -31.61
C ARG A 432 -4.60 -2.47 -31.62
N LYS A 433 -4.00 -3.12 -32.63
CA LYS A 433 -3.98 -4.57 -32.75
C LYS A 433 -3.12 -5.23 -31.68
N ARG A 434 -1.95 -4.68 -31.36
CA ARG A 434 -1.09 -5.17 -30.26
C ARG A 434 -1.77 -4.99 -28.91
N ILE A 435 -2.35 -3.81 -28.66
CA ILE A 435 -3.12 -3.53 -27.44
C ILE A 435 -4.24 -4.58 -27.26
N GLU A 436 -5.01 -4.84 -28.31
CA GLU A 436 -6.07 -5.85 -28.27
C GLU A 436 -5.53 -7.28 -28.03
N GLN A 437 -4.36 -7.62 -28.58
CA GLN A 437 -3.72 -8.92 -28.31
C GLN A 437 -3.33 -9.09 -26.84
N HIS A 438 -2.70 -8.07 -26.24
CA HIS A 438 -2.36 -8.09 -24.82
C HIS A 438 -3.62 -8.15 -23.94
N ASN A 439 -4.66 -7.38 -24.28
CA ASN A 439 -5.95 -7.45 -23.57
C ASN A 439 -6.58 -8.85 -23.64
N GLN A 440 -6.46 -9.55 -24.77
CA GLN A 440 -6.94 -10.92 -24.91
C GLN A 440 -6.12 -11.91 -24.08
N GLU A 441 -4.80 -11.74 -24.00
CA GLU A 441 -3.96 -12.59 -23.14
C GLU A 441 -4.22 -12.33 -21.65
N ILE A 442 -4.37 -11.08 -21.21
CA ILE A 442 -4.81 -10.74 -19.85
C ILE A 442 -6.15 -11.43 -19.53
N GLN A 443 -7.13 -11.35 -20.43
CA GLN A 443 -8.42 -12.03 -20.26
C GLN A 443 -8.28 -13.55 -20.19
N LYS A 444 -7.34 -14.13 -20.93
CA LYS A 444 -7.11 -15.57 -20.96
C LYS A 444 -6.45 -16.06 -19.67
N ILE A 445 -5.48 -15.32 -19.15
CA ILE A 445 -4.82 -15.60 -17.88
C ILE A 445 -5.82 -15.49 -16.72
N THR A 446 -6.52 -14.35 -16.61
CA THR A 446 -7.50 -14.09 -15.55
C THR A 446 -8.72 -15.02 -15.58
N LYS A 447 -9.11 -15.54 -16.76
CA LYS A 447 -10.14 -16.59 -16.86
C LYS A 447 -9.66 -17.95 -16.39
N LYS A 448 -8.38 -18.26 -16.63
CA LYS A 448 -7.77 -19.54 -16.24
C LYS A 448 -7.50 -19.59 -14.75
N HIS A 449 -7.14 -18.45 -14.17
CA HIS A 449 -6.79 -18.31 -12.76
C HIS A 449 -7.64 -17.19 -12.11
N PRO A 450 -8.74 -17.54 -11.42
CA PRO A 450 -9.58 -16.55 -10.75
C PRO A 450 -8.88 -15.92 -9.54
N SER A 451 -9.38 -14.78 -9.06
CA SER A 451 -8.82 -14.05 -7.90
C SER A 451 -8.79 -14.84 -6.57
N THR A 452 -9.43 -16.00 -6.52
CA THR A 452 -9.39 -16.92 -5.37
C THR A 452 -8.38 -18.06 -5.53
N ASP A 453 -7.61 -18.07 -6.63
CA ASP A 453 -6.58 -19.08 -6.90
C ASP A 453 -5.43 -18.95 -5.89
N PRO A 454 -5.08 -20.01 -5.13
CA PRO A 454 -3.93 -19.96 -4.23
C PRO A 454 -2.60 -19.68 -4.95
N ASP A 455 -2.51 -19.94 -6.26
CA ASP A 455 -1.33 -19.65 -7.08
C ASP A 455 -1.43 -18.25 -7.75
N ALA A 456 -2.24 -17.34 -7.19
CA ALA A 456 -2.46 -15.96 -7.65
C ALA A 456 -1.18 -15.24 -8.08
N LEU A 457 -0.16 -15.32 -7.22
CA LEU A 457 1.11 -14.62 -7.37
C LEU A 457 1.88 -15.05 -8.63
N GLU A 458 1.75 -16.30 -9.09
CA GLU A 458 2.53 -16.80 -10.24
C GLU A 458 2.12 -16.20 -11.58
N TYR A 459 0.87 -15.71 -11.71
CA TYR A 459 0.38 -15.13 -12.97
C TYR A 459 0.07 -13.63 -12.88
N VAL A 460 0.05 -13.06 -11.67
CA VAL A 460 -0.10 -11.61 -11.47
C VAL A 460 1.04 -10.86 -12.16
N ASP A 461 2.28 -11.31 -12.02
CA ASP A 461 3.44 -10.70 -12.71
C ASP A 461 3.30 -10.70 -14.24
N GLU A 462 2.75 -11.79 -14.81
CA GLU A 462 2.51 -11.89 -16.25
C GLU A 462 1.43 -10.91 -16.71
N VAL A 463 0.37 -10.76 -15.90
CA VAL A 463 -0.72 -9.83 -16.17
C VAL A 463 -0.28 -8.38 -16.04
N LEU A 464 0.41 -8.02 -14.95
CA LEU A 464 0.93 -6.67 -14.72
C LEU A 464 1.86 -6.26 -15.86
N PHE A 465 2.77 -7.14 -16.27
CA PHE A 465 3.65 -6.90 -17.41
C PHE A 465 2.87 -6.53 -18.69
N HIS A 466 1.83 -7.29 -19.04
CA HIS A 466 1.02 -6.97 -20.21
C HIS A 466 0.27 -5.65 -20.09
N ILE A 467 -0.20 -5.28 -18.90
CA ILE A 467 -0.85 -3.98 -18.69
C ILE A 467 0.17 -2.84 -18.88
N MET A 468 1.41 -3.04 -18.44
CA MET A 468 2.46 -2.02 -18.58
C MET A 468 2.91 -1.86 -20.03
N GLU A 469 3.10 -2.96 -20.77
CA GLU A 469 3.34 -2.88 -22.22
C GLU A 469 2.20 -2.13 -22.93
N VAL A 470 0.95 -2.45 -22.60
CA VAL A 470 -0.22 -1.76 -23.16
C VAL A 470 -0.21 -0.27 -22.81
N THR A 471 0.18 0.09 -21.59
CA THR A 471 0.25 1.50 -21.16
C THR A 471 1.24 2.28 -22.03
N ASN A 472 2.42 1.72 -22.32
CA ASN A 472 3.38 2.37 -23.22
C ASN A 472 2.89 2.42 -24.69
N TYR A 473 2.14 1.42 -25.13
CA TYR A 473 1.49 1.48 -26.45
C TYR A 473 0.36 2.52 -26.51
N ASP A 474 -0.32 2.80 -25.39
CA ASP A 474 -1.31 3.86 -25.33
C ASP A 474 -0.66 5.22 -25.50
N ASP A 475 0.50 5.48 -24.89
CA ASP A 475 1.22 6.74 -25.07
C ASP A 475 1.52 6.98 -26.55
N ALA A 476 2.08 5.95 -27.21
CA ALA A 476 2.41 6.02 -28.63
C ALA A 476 1.16 6.21 -29.49
N LEU A 477 0.04 5.57 -29.12
CA LEU A 477 -1.23 5.70 -29.82
C LEU A 477 -1.83 7.10 -29.66
N ILE A 478 -1.83 7.63 -28.44
CA ILE A 478 -2.32 8.97 -28.09
C ILE A 478 -1.48 10.04 -28.79
N ALA A 479 -0.15 9.88 -28.81
CA ALA A 479 0.76 10.78 -29.51
C ALA A 479 0.48 10.82 -31.03
N GLN A 480 0.10 9.69 -31.63
CA GLN A 480 -0.24 9.61 -33.07
C GLN A 480 -1.68 10.04 -33.39
N ASP A 481 -2.62 9.78 -32.49
CA ASP A 481 -4.06 10.02 -32.67
C ASP A 481 -4.67 10.70 -31.42
N PRO A 482 -4.38 12.00 -31.18
CA PRO A 482 -4.88 12.72 -30.00
C PRO A 482 -6.41 12.91 -29.97
N LEU A 483 -7.11 12.55 -31.04
CA LEU A 483 -8.57 12.61 -31.13
C LEU A 483 -9.24 11.26 -30.86
N ASP A 484 -8.47 10.27 -30.40
CA ASP A 484 -9.02 9.01 -29.92
C ASP A 484 -9.36 9.06 -28.42
N LYS A 485 -10.60 9.43 -28.13
CA LYS A 485 -11.14 9.46 -26.76
C LYS A 485 -10.99 8.13 -26.03
N LYS A 486 -11.16 7.02 -26.76
CA LYS A 486 -11.12 5.69 -26.14
C LYS A 486 -9.72 5.38 -25.63
N ALA A 487 -8.69 5.72 -26.41
CA ALA A 487 -7.30 5.53 -25.99
C ALA A 487 -7.02 6.25 -24.66
N TYR A 488 -7.45 7.50 -24.52
CA TYR A 488 -7.32 8.23 -23.26
C TYR A 488 -8.04 7.56 -22.09
N LEU A 489 -9.32 7.18 -22.26
CA LEU A 489 -10.09 6.55 -21.18
C LEU A 489 -9.50 5.21 -20.73
N ASP A 490 -9.06 4.41 -21.70
CA ASP A 490 -8.42 3.12 -21.42
C ASP A 490 -7.05 3.34 -20.73
N ALA A 491 -6.29 4.37 -21.12
CA ALA A 491 -5.00 4.73 -20.52
C ALA A 491 -5.14 5.26 -19.08
N VAL A 492 -6.11 6.15 -18.81
CA VAL A 492 -6.43 6.63 -17.44
C VAL A 492 -6.74 5.44 -16.53
N SER A 493 -7.59 4.52 -17.00
CA SER A 493 -7.98 3.34 -16.22
C SER A 493 -6.78 2.44 -15.89
N ARG A 494 -5.80 2.34 -16.78
CA ARG A 494 -4.58 1.55 -16.57
C ARG A 494 -3.59 2.24 -15.65
N ALA A 495 -3.33 3.53 -15.84
CA ALA A 495 -2.44 4.30 -14.95
C ALA A 495 -2.97 4.31 -13.50
N ALA A 496 -4.29 4.44 -13.33
CA ALA A 496 -4.93 4.36 -12.02
C ALA A 496 -4.73 3.00 -11.31
N LEU A 497 -4.53 1.90 -12.06
CA LEU A 497 -4.27 0.58 -11.48
C LEU A 497 -2.92 0.53 -10.75
N PHE A 498 -1.92 1.24 -11.26
CA PHE A 498 -0.58 1.31 -10.67
C PHE A 498 -0.43 2.47 -9.67
N GLY A 499 -1.51 3.21 -9.38
CA GLY A 499 -1.41 4.45 -8.61
C GLY A 499 -0.59 5.54 -9.31
N ASP A 500 -0.43 5.46 -10.64
CA ASP A 500 0.32 6.43 -11.42
C ASP A 500 -0.55 7.68 -11.70
N HIS A 501 -0.71 8.48 -10.65
CA HIS A 501 -1.57 9.65 -10.64
C HIS A 501 -1.08 10.76 -11.58
N GLU A 502 0.23 10.97 -11.67
CA GLU A 502 0.82 11.99 -12.55
C GLU A 502 0.59 11.65 -14.03
N ARG A 503 0.81 10.38 -14.43
CA ARG A 503 0.51 9.94 -15.80
C ARG A 503 -0.99 9.99 -16.11
N SER A 504 -1.82 9.67 -15.11
CA SER A 504 -3.29 9.80 -15.23
C SER A 504 -3.71 11.26 -15.50
N ILE A 505 -3.07 12.23 -14.84
CA ILE A 505 -3.32 13.67 -15.07
C ILE A 505 -3.02 14.03 -16.53
N VAL A 506 -1.88 13.60 -17.09
CA VAL A 506 -1.51 13.92 -18.49
C VAL A 506 -2.58 13.44 -19.48
N TYR A 507 -3.12 12.23 -19.27
CA TYR A 507 -4.21 11.73 -20.10
C TYR A 507 -5.50 12.54 -19.93
N LEU A 508 -5.85 12.88 -18.69
CA LEU A 508 -7.05 13.67 -18.40
C LEU A 508 -6.95 15.10 -18.94
N GLU A 509 -5.75 15.69 -18.98
CA GLU A 509 -5.50 16.98 -19.62
C GLU A 509 -5.77 16.92 -21.12
N GLY A 510 -5.36 15.81 -21.77
CA GLY A 510 -5.72 15.51 -23.15
C GLY A 510 -7.24 15.44 -23.34
N ILE A 511 -7.96 14.76 -22.44
CA ILE A 511 -9.43 14.70 -22.48
C ILE A 511 -10.03 16.11 -22.35
N ALA A 512 -9.60 16.86 -21.34
CA ALA A 512 -10.10 18.22 -21.07
C ALA A 512 -9.81 19.21 -22.22
N ARG A 513 -8.74 18.97 -22.98
CA ARG A 513 -8.33 19.79 -24.13
C ARG A 513 -9.16 19.50 -25.38
N TYR A 514 -9.41 18.23 -25.69
CA TYR A 514 -10.02 17.82 -26.95
C TYR A 514 -11.54 17.54 -26.87
N TYR A 515 -12.10 17.32 -25.67
CA TYR A 515 -13.52 17.00 -25.45
C TYR A 515 -14.18 17.97 -24.47
N PRO A 516 -14.61 19.17 -24.93
CA PRO A 516 -15.22 20.19 -24.08
C PRO A 516 -16.45 19.70 -23.28
N GLU A 517 -17.15 18.69 -23.79
CA GLU A 517 -18.30 18.08 -23.11
C GLU A 517 -17.93 17.25 -21.87
N GLU A 518 -16.70 16.72 -21.81
CA GLU A 518 -16.17 15.99 -20.64
C GLU A 518 -15.22 16.84 -19.80
N GLN A 519 -14.97 18.10 -20.21
CA GLN A 519 -13.95 18.94 -19.60
C GLN A 519 -14.17 19.13 -18.09
N ALA A 520 -15.42 19.34 -17.67
CA ALA A 520 -15.74 19.49 -16.26
C ALA A 520 -15.39 18.21 -15.48
N GLU A 521 -15.72 17.02 -16.01
CA GLU A 521 -15.40 15.73 -15.37
C GLU A 521 -13.90 15.45 -15.34
N ALA A 522 -13.20 15.68 -16.46
CA ALA A 522 -11.75 15.52 -16.53
C ALA A 522 -11.04 16.42 -15.51
N TRP A 523 -11.48 17.67 -15.34
CA TRP A 523 -10.94 18.58 -14.32
C TRP A 523 -11.20 18.10 -12.89
N ARG A 524 -12.33 17.44 -12.62
CA ARG A 524 -12.59 16.84 -11.29
C ARG A 524 -11.59 15.73 -10.98
N GLN A 525 -11.37 14.85 -11.95
CA GLN A 525 -10.42 13.75 -11.82
C GLN A 525 -8.98 14.26 -11.71
N ILE A 526 -8.60 15.30 -12.46
CA ILE A 526 -7.29 15.95 -12.32
C ILE A 526 -7.10 16.49 -10.90
N GLY A 527 -8.07 17.23 -10.37
CA GLY A 527 -7.99 17.76 -9.00
C GLY A 527 -7.86 16.67 -7.95
N SER A 528 -8.59 15.56 -8.12
CA SER A 528 -8.46 14.39 -7.23
C SER A 528 -7.08 13.74 -7.34
N HIS A 529 -6.52 13.59 -8.54
CA HIS A 529 -5.17 13.06 -8.72
C HIS A 529 -4.11 14.00 -8.18
N GLN A 530 -4.24 15.32 -8.36
CA GLN A 530 -3.31 16.32 -7.84
C GLN A 530 -3.27 16.30 -6.31
N LEU A 531 -4.42 16.13 -5.64
CA LEU A 531 -4.46 15.89 -4.19
C LEU A 531 -3.64 14.65 -3.80
N LYS A 532 -3.80 13.53 -4.51
CA LYS A 532 -3.01 12.31 -4.25
C LYS A 532 -1.52 12.45 -4.50
N VAL A 533 -1.12 13.18 -5.54
CA VAL A 533 0.29 13.48 -5.78
C VAL A 533 0.84 14.41 -4.70
N SER A 534 0.05 15.36 -4.21
CA SER A 534 0.44 16.23 -3.09
C SER A 534 0.70 15.45 -1.82
N GLU A 535 -0.19 14.53 -1.44
CA GLU A 535 -0.02 13.65 -0.27
C GLU A 535 1.34 12.93 -0.36
N LYS A 536 1.68 12.39 -1.53
CA LYS A 536 2.95 11.70 -1.76
C LYS A 536 4.18 12.61 -1.58
N TYR A 537 4.15 13.85 -2.09
CA TYR A 537 5.28 14.76 -1.89
C TYR A 537 5.45 15.20 -0.43
N TYR A 538 4.37 15.34 0.34
CA TYR A 538 4.49 15.57 1.79
C TYR A 538 5.10 14.38 2.53
N GLU A 539 4.79 13.16 2.09
CA GLU A 539 5.39 11.93 2.63
C GLU A 539 6.88 11.81 2.30
N GLU A 540 7.31 12.41 1.20
CA GLU A 540 8.69 12.51 0.74
C GLU A 540 9.40 13.77 1.27
N ASP A 541 8.83 14.44 2.28
CA ASP A 541 9.32 15.67 2.92
C ASP A 541 9.52 16.87 1.96
N ASP A 542 8.90 16.85 0.78
CA ASP A 542 8.86 17.97 -0.17
C ASP A 542 7.54 18.76 -0.05
N ALA A 543 7.50 19.59 1.00
CA ALA A 543 6.35 20.46 1.24
C ALA A 543 6.12 21.48 0.12
N VAL A 544 7.15 21.87 -0.65
CA VAL A 544 7.03 22.90 -1.69
C VAL A 544 6.23 22.35 -2.87
N ARG A 545 6.60 21.16 -3.36
CA ARG A 545 5.84 20.48 -4.44
C ARG A 545 4.45 20.07 -3.96
N GLY A 546 4.33 19.59 -2.71
CA GLY A 546 3.04 19.30 -2.09
C GLY A 546 2.09 20.50 -2.10
N GLU A 547 2.51 21.62 -1.51
CA GLU A 547 1.70 22.86 -1.47
C GLU A 547 1.32 23.36 -2.87
N ARG A 548 2.25 23.26 -3.84
CA ARG A 548 1.99 23.64 -5.23
C ARG A 548 0.87 22.82 -5.85
N LEU A 549 0.83 21.51 -5.62
CA LEU A 549 -0.19 20.61 -6.15
C LEU A 549 -1.56 20.82 -5.49
N LEU A 550 -1.61 21.14 -4.18
CA LEU A 550 -2.87 21.54 -3.53
C LEU A 550 -3.47 22.79 -4.16
N LEU A 551 -2.65 23.80 -4.46
CA LEU A 551 -3.11 25.03 -5.11
C LEU A 551 -3.69 24.77 -6.50
N LEU A 552 -3.08 23.86 -7.26
CA LEU A 552 -3.58 23.47 -8.59
C LEU A 552 -4.87 22.67 -8.49
N ALA A 553 -4.95 21.74 -7.53
CA ALA A 553 -6.15 20.97 -7.24
C ALA A 553 -7.32 21.91 -6.89
N GLU A 554 -7.07 22.89 -6.01
CA GLU A 554 -8.06 23.91 -5.66
C GLU A 554 -8.53 24.67 -6.91
N GLU A 555 -7.60 25.18 -7.72
CA GLU A 555 -7.92 25.97 -8.91
C GLU A 555 -8.76 25.17 -9.92
N ILE A 556 -8.36 23.93 -10.21
CA ILE A 556 -9.00 23.11 -11.24
C ILE A 556 -10.38 22.61 -10.80
N LEU A 557 -10.54 22.26 -9.52
CA LEU A 557 -11.84 21.86 -8.95
C LEU A 557 -12.83 23.02 -8.97
N ARG A 558 -12.39 24.23 -8.62
CA ARG A 558 -13.23 25.44 -8.72
C ARG A 558 -13.64 25.71 -10.16
N LYS A 559 -12.72 25.61 -11.12
CA LYS A 559 -13.03 25.74 -12.55
C LYS A 559 -14.11 24.75 -12.97
N SER A 560 -13.98 23.48 -12.59
CA SER A 560 -15.01 22.46 -12.86
C SER A 560 -16.38 22.84 -12.28
N LEU A 561 -16.42 23.27 -11.02
CA LEU A 561 -17.65 23.69 -10.34
C LEU A 561 -18.32 24.93 -10.95
N THR A 562 -17.58 25.77 -11.69
CA THR A 562 -18.22 26.85 -12.47
C THR A 562 -18.98 26.36 -13.70
N MET A 563 -18.66 25.17 -14.19
CA MET A 563 -19.29 24.56 -15.36
C MET A 563 -20.46 23.66 -14.98
N GLU A 564 -20.27 22.83 -13.95
CA GLU A 564 -21.23 21.84 -13.50
C GLU A 564 -21.10 21.59 -12.00
N ASP A 565 -22.22 21.73 -11.28
CA ASP A 565 -22.29 21.37 -9.86
C ASP A 565 -22.13 19.85 -9.71
N SER A 566 -21.16 19.42 -8.90
CA SER A 566 -20.88 18.00 -8.67
C SER A 566 -20.59 17.74 -7.19
N VAL A 567 -21.29 16.76 -6.61
CA VAL A 567 -21.08 16.34 -5.20
C VAL A 567 -19.63 15.93 -5.01
N ASN A 568 -19.09 15.08 -5.87
CA ASN A 568 -17.71 14.59 -5.75
C ASN A 568 -16.69 15.72 -5.82
N ALA A 569 -16.88 16.71 -6.71
CA ALA A 569 -15.98 17.87 -6.77
C ALA A 569 -16.02 18.73 -5.52
N LEU A 570 -17.19 18.90 -4.90
CA LEU A 570 -17.34 19.64 -3.65
C LEU A 570 -16.66 18.91 -2.49
N LEU A 571 -16.76 17.57 -2.45
CA LEU A 571 -16.05 16.75 -1.45
C LEU A 571 -14.54 16.88 -1.64
N THR A 572 -14.02 16.63 -2.84
CA THR A 572 -12.58 16.74 -3.11
C THR A 572 -12.06 18.16 -2.87
N LEU A 573 -12.84 19.19 -3.20
CA LEU A 573 -12.44 20.57 -2.91
C LEU A 573 -12.41 20.83 -1.40
N ALA A 574 -13.34 20.28 -0.63
CA ALA A 574 -13.30 20.39 0.82
C ALA A 574 -12.07 19.69 1.41
N ASP A 575 -11.69 18.52 0.90
CA ASP A 575 -10.48 17.80 1.32
C ASP A 575 -9.22 18.63 1.03
N VAL A 576 -9.08 19.15 -0.20
CA VAL A 576 -7.96 20.04 -0.58
C VAL A 576 -7.88 21.26 0.35
N LEU A 577 -9.01 21.90 0.62
CA LEU A 577 -9.08 23.09 1.49
C LEU A 577 -8.78 22.75 2.96
N HIS A 578 -9.13 21.54 3.41
CA HIS A 578 -8.79 21.05 4.75
C HIS A 578 -7.27 20.83 4.90
N ASP A 579 -6.64 20.18 3.91
CA ASP A 579 -5.20 19.92 3.88
C ASP A 579 -4.37 21.20 3.78
N MET A 580 -4.83 22.20 3.02
CA MET A 580 -4.19 23.52 2.99
C MET A 580 -4.21 24.23 4.34
N GLY A 581 -5.18 23.90 5.20
CA GLY A 581 -5.29 24.43 6.55
C GLY A 581 -5.54 25.94 6.65
N GLY A 582 -5.62 26.42 7.89
CA GLY A 582 -5.94 27.81 8.20
C GLY A 582 -7.44 28.08 8.32
N ASP A 583 -7.82 28.99 9.23
CA ASP A 583 -9.22 29.20 9.61
C ASP A 583 -10.13 29.55 8.42
N ASP A 584 -9.64 30.38 7.48
CA ASP A 584 -10.41 30.79 6.29
C ASP A 584 -10.68 29.62 5.34
N LYS A 585 -9.69 28.74 5.12
CA LYS A 585 -9.82 27.56 4.25
C LYS A 585 -10.72 26.50 4.87
N LEU A 586 -10.60 26.29 6.18
CA LEU A 586 -11.48 25.38 6.93
C LEU A 586 -12.93 25.87 6.96
N GLU A 587 -13.17 27.19 7.01
CA GLU A 587 -14.52 27.76 6.85
C GLU A 587 -15.11 27.49 5.46
N GLU A 588 -14.27 27.59 4.43
CA GLU A 588 -14.70 27.33 3.07
C GLU A 588 -14.96 25.85 2.81
N ALA A 589 -14.09 24.95 3.26
CA ALA A 589 -14.33 23.51 3.18
C ALA A 589 -15.65 23.10 3.85
N GLU A 590 -15.98 23.67 5.01
CA GLU A 590 -17.26 23.43 5.68
C GLU A 590 -18.46 23.88 4.81
N LEU A 591 -18.31 25.02 4.11
CA LEU A 591 -19.32 25.52 3.19
C LEU A 591 -19.51 24.57 2.00
N GLU A 592 -18.42 24.06 1.42
CA GLU A 592 -18.49 23.12 0.29
C GLU A 592 -19.11 21.78 0.70
N LEU A 593 -18.74 21.23 1.87
CA LEU A 593 -19.39 20.02 2.43
C LEU A 593 -20.90 20.21 2.65
N ARG A 594 -21.34 21.38 3.12
CA ARG A 594 -22.77 21.68 3.28
C ARG A 594 -23.50 21.78 1.95
N LYS A 595 -22.86 22.30 0.90
CA LYS A 595 -23.43 22.27 -0.46
C LYS A 595 -23.55 20.83 -0.95
N ALA A 596 -22.50 20.01 -0.79
CA ALA A 596 -22.51 18.60 -1.14
C ALA A 596 -23.65 17.85 -0.42
N GLN A 597 -23.81 18.11 0.88
CA GLN A 597 -24.87 17.55 1.71
C GLN A 597 -26.27 17.90 1.20
N ALA A 598 -26.48 19.13 0.73
CA ALA A 598 -27.76 19.57 0.21
C ALA A 598 -28.10 18.96 -1.17
N MET A 599 -27.08 18.50 -1.90
CA MET A 599 -27.22 17.94 -3.25
C MET A 599 -27.42 16.43 -3.27
N THR A 600 -26.89 15.71 -2.29
CA THR A 600 -26.99 14.25 -2.24
C THR A 600 -28.13 13.74 -1.35
N LYS A 601 -28.63 12.54 -1.68
CA LYS A 601 -29.53 11.75 -0.84
C LYS A 601 -28.95 10.37 -0.54
N ASP A 602 -27.74 10.11 -1.02
CA ASP A 602 -27.04 8.87 -0.77
C ASP A 602 -26.66 8.81 0.71
N GLU A 603 -27.20 7.82 1.42
CA GLU A 603 -27.01 7.68 2.86
C GLU A 603 -25.52 7.50 3.21
N LYS A 604 -24.75 6.80 2.38
CA LYS A 604 -23.33 6.58 2.63
C LYS A 604 -22.53 7.86 2.47
N LEU A 605 -22.79 8.63 1.41
CA LEU A 605 -22.15 9.94 1.24
C LEU A 605 -22.56 10.92 2.34
N LEU A 606 -23.81 10.87 2.81
CA LEU A 606 -24.25 11.70 3.94
C LEU A 606 -23.55 11.32 5.25
N GLU A 607 -23.30 10.03 5.48
CA GLU A 607 -22.48 9.55 6.60
C GLU A 607 -21.05 10.11 6.51
N ASP A 608 -20.42 10.01 5.35
CA ASP A 608 -19.06 10.48 5.13
C ASP A 608 -18.97 12.01 5.31
N ILE A 609 -19.91 12.79 4.75
CA ILE A 609 -19.99 14.25 4.93
C ILE A 609 -20.17 14.65 6.40
N GLU A 610 -21.03 13.96 7.16
CA GLU A 610 -21.22 14.26 8.60
C GLU A 610 -19.99 13.86 9.43
N SER A 611 -19.23 12.85 9.00
CA SER A 611 -17.94 12.52 9.60
C SER A 611 -16.95 13.67 9.40
N GLU A 612 -16.76 14.11 8.15
CA GLU A 612 -15.81 15.18 7.80
C GLU A 612 -16.16 16.51 8.48
N LEU A 613 -17.42 16.93 8.43
CA LEU A 613 -17.88 18.13 9.16
C LEU A 613 -17.62 18.01 10.67
N GLY A 614 -17.75 16.81 11.22
CA GLY A 614 -17.44 16.52 12.62
C GLY A 614 -15.95 16.66 12.93
N HIS A 615 -15.07 16.14 12.05
CA HIS A 615 -13.62 16.23 12.18
C HIS A 615 -13.12 17.67 12.05
N MET A 616 -13.55 18.38 11.00
CA MET A 616 -13.23 19.79 10.80
C MET A 616 -13.65 20.66 11.99
N ALA A 617 -14.83 20.41 12.56
CA ALA A 617 -15.28 21.11 13.76
C ALA A 617 -14.40 20.80 14.99
N MET A 618 -13.82 19.59 15.10
CA MET A 618 -12.84 19.28 16.15
C MET A 618 -11.54 20.08 15.95
N ASP A 619 -11.04 20.16 14.72
CA ASP A 619 -9.79 20.86 14.39
C ASP A 619 -9.91 22.36 14.68
N ARG A 620 -11.07 22.94 14.35
CA ARG A 620 -11.43 24.34 14.68
C ARG A 620 -11.82 24.56 16.14
N LYS A 621 -11.75 23.51 16.98
CA LYS A 621 -12.10 23.55 18.42
C LYS A 621 -13.57 23.95 18.68
N MET A 622 -14.45 23.73 17.70
CA MET A 622 -15.90 23.94 17.78
C MET A 622 -16.59 22.67 18.28
N TYR A 623 -16.31 22.29 19.52
CA TYR A 623 -16.66 20.98 20.05
C TYR A 623 -18.18 20.72 20.12
N GLU A 624 -19.02 21.73 20.36
CA GLU A 624 -20.49 21.58 20.32
C GLU A 624 -21.02 21.33 18.91
N ALA A 625 -20.42 21.98 17.89
CA ALA A 625 -20.75 21.73 16.50
C ALA A 625 -20.35 20.30 16.12
N SER A 626 -19.12 19.91 16.46
CA SER A 626 -18.62 18.55 16.24
C SER A 626 -19.51 17.48 16.86
N LEU A 627 -19.93 17.66 18.12
CA LEU A 627 -20.90 16.78 18.79
C LEU A 627 -22.19 16.63 17.97
N SER A 628 -22.70 17.74 17.44
CA SER A 628 -23.93 17.74 16.66
C SER A 628 -23.79 16.94 15.37
N HIS A 629 -22.66 17.06 14.68
CA HIS A 629 -22.33 16.28 13.47
C HIS A 629 -22.23 14.79 13.76
N TYR A 630 -21.39 14.39 14.73
CA TYR A 630 -21.25 12.98 15.08
C TYR A 630 -22.52 12.36 15.65
N GLN A 631 -23.37 13.12 16.35
CA GLN A 631 -24.67 12.63 16.81
C GLN A 631 -25.62 12.34 15.65
N ARG A 632 -25.59 13.15 14.58
CA ARG A 632 -26.34 12.85 13.35
C ARG A 632 -25.76 11.60 12.67
N LEU A 633 -24.43 11.47 12.59
CA LEU A 633 -23.77 10.28 12.07
C LEU A 633 -24.19 9.01 12.83
N VAL A 634 -24.20 9.04 14.16
CA VAL A 634 -24.67 7.91 15.00
C VAL A 634 -26.17 7.65 14.84
N ALA A 635 -26.98 8.67 14.54
CA ALA A 635 -28.40 8.49 14.28
C ALA A 635 -28.67 7.81 12.93
N MET A 636 -27.82 8.07 11.93
CA MET A 636 -27.85 7.39 10.62
C MET A 636 -27.27 5.97 10.74
N ASN A 637 -26.10 5.85 11.36
CA ASN A 637 -25.37 4.60 11.53
C ASN A 637 -25.01 4.37 13.01
N PRO A 638 -25.88 3.69 13.77
CA PRO A 638 -25.64 3.42 15.20
C PRO A 638 -24.44 2.51 15.48
N SER A 639 -23.93 1.81 14.46
CA SER A 639 -22.84 0.85 14.57
C SER A 639 -21.49 1.42 14.14
N TYR A 640 -21.36 2.75 14.00
CA TYR A 640 -20.12 3.43 13.60
C TYR A 640 -19.24 3.73 14.83
N PRO A 641 -18.20 2.93 15.13
CA PRO A 641 -17.48 3.00 16.41
C PRO A 641 -16.69 4.31 16.56
N ASN A 642 -16.08 4.78 15.46
CA ASN A 642 -15.30 6.01 15.41
C ASN A 642 -16.14 7.26 15.75
N ALA A 643 -17.42 7.30 15.39
CA ALA A 643 -18.28 8.43 15.77
C ALA A 643 -18.54 8.45 17.28
N ARG A 644 -18.76 7.29 17.92
CA ARG A 644 -18.90 7.20 19.38
C ARG A 644 -17.61 7.65 20.08
N TYR A 645 -16.46 7.22 19.58
CA TYR A 645 -15.17 7.66 20.10
C TYR A 645 -15.01 9.19 19.99
N ASN A 646 -15.29 9.77 18.82
CA ASN A 646 -15.15 11.22 18.62
C ASN A 646 -16.19 12.05 19.39
N ILE A 647 -17.41 11.56 19.61
CA ILE A 647 -18.38 12.16 20.55
C ILE A 647 -17.77 12.19 21.96
N GLY A 648 -17.14 11.09 22.39
CA GLY A 648 -16.44 11.01 23.67
C GLY A 648 -15.35 12.07 23.80
N ARG A 649 -14.51 12.22 22.78
CA ARG A 649 -13.46 13.25 22.72
C ARG A 649 -14.04 14.66 22.77
N ALA A 650 -15.09 14.94 22.01
CA ALA A 650 -15.71 16.26 22.01
C ALA A 650 -16.31 16.60 23.38
N TYR A 651 -16.99 15.66 24.05
CA TYR A 651 -17.45 15.85 25.44
C TYR A 651 -16.30 16.07 26.42
N GLN A 652 -15.19 15.34 26.27
CA GLN A 652 -14.01 15.51 27.11
C GLN A 652 -13.40 16.92 26.95
N LYS A 653 -13.32 17.45 25.72
CA LYS A 653 -12.86 18.82 25.46
C LYS A 653 -13.80 19.89 26.01
N LEU A 654 -15.08 19.57 26.17
CA LEU A 654 -16.10 20.40 26.82
C LEU A 654 -16.20 20.20 28.35
N GLU A 655 -15.32 19.39 28.94
CA GLU A 655 -15.31 19.05 30.37
C GLU A 655 -16.58 18.29 30.86
N TYR A 656 -17.35 17.70 29.94
CA TYR A 656 -18.47 16.80 30.23
C TYR A 656 -17.98 15.37 30.41
N THR A 657 -17.24 15.12 31.48
CA THR A 657 -16.52 13.85 31.67
C THR A 657 -17.42 12.62 31.74
N GLN A 658 -18.63 12.71 32.30
CA GLN A 658 -19.52 11.55 32.44
C GLN A 658 -20.11 11.10 31.09
N GLU A 659 -20.46 12.07 30.24
CA GLU A 659 -20.91 11.86 28.87
C GLU A 659 -19.77 11.31 28.00
N ALA A 660 -18.54 11.79 28.19
CA ALA A 660 -17.36 11.24 27.54
C ALA A 660 -17.15 9.77 27.89
N ILE A 661 -17.17 9.43 29.20
CA ILE A 661 -17.05 8.06 29.71
C ILE A 661 -18.12 7.14 29.11
N ALA A 662 -19.37 7.61 29.00
CA ALA A 662 -20.45 6.81 28.43
C ALA A 662 -20.22 6.50 26.94
N ASN A 663 -19.73 7.47 26.16
CA ASN A 663 -19.49 7.28 24.73
C ASN A 663 -18.24 6.46 24.43
N PHE A 664 -17.16 6.62 25.20
CA PHE A 664 -15.99 5.74 25.05
C PHE A 664 -16.31 4.28 25.36
N LYS A 665 -17.16 4.00 26.37
CA LYS A 665 -17.65 2.64 26.61
C LYS A 665 -18.40 2.07 25.43
N GLN A 666 -19.27 2.87 24.81
CA GLN A 666 -20.00 2.43 23.62
C GLN A 666 -19.10 2.20 22.42
N ALA A 667 -18.05 3.02 22.24
CA ALA A 667 -17.04 2.79 21.22
C ALA A 667 -16.35 1.43 21.42
N ILE A 668 -15.93 1.11 22.65
CA ILE A 668 -15.33 -0.18 23.00
C ILE A 668 -16.30 -1.35 22.83
N GLU A 669 -17.59 -1.16 23.15
CA GLU A 669 -18.62 -2.19 22.93
C GLU A 669 -18.82 -2.52 21.45
N LEU A 670 -18.68 -1.52 20.57
CA LEU A 670 -18.79 -1.68 19.12
C LEU A 670 -17.50 -2.22 18.48
N GLU A 671 -16.35 -1.75 18.96
CA GLU A 671 -15.00 -2.08 18.47
C GLU A 671 -14.09 -2.41 19.67
N PRO A 672 -14.07 -3.68 20.11
CA PRO A 672 -13.32 -4.10 21.30
C PRO A 672 -11.80 -3.97 21.18
N ASP A 673 -11.28 -3.72 19.98
CA ASP A 673 -9.88 -3.52 19.64
C ASP A 673 -9.48 -2.03 19.51
N ASN A 674 -10.42 -1.09 19.73
CA ASN A 674 -10.14 0.34 19.64
C ASN A 674 -9.29 0.84 20.82
N LEU A 675 -7.96 0.83 20.64
CA LEU A 675 -6.97 1.22 21.65
C LEU A 675 -7.12 2.66 22.15
N ASN A 676 -7.43 3.57 21.24
CA ASN A 676 -7.63 4.99 21.55
C ASN A 676 -8.81 5.18 22.52
N ALA A 677 -9.90 4.43 22.33
CA ALA A 677 -11.05 4.48 23.23
C ALA A 677 -10.71 3.95 24.64
N TYR A 678 -9.89 2.91 24.76
CA TYR A 678 -9.41 2.40 26.06
C TYR A 678 -8.52 3.42 26.79
N ALA A 679 -7.58 4.03 26.07
CA ALA A 679 -6.67 5.04 26.61
C ALA A 679 -7.44 6.27 27.13
N ASP A 680 -8.36 6.80 26.32
CA ASP A 680 -9.14 7.98 26.68
C ASP A 680 -10.16 7.71 27.79
N LEU A 681 -10.79 6.52 27.81
CA LEU A 681 -11.67 6.11 28.90
C LEU A 681 -10.92 5.97 30.23
N SER A 682 -9.74 5.35 30.21
CA SER A 682 -8.87 5.22 31.38
C SER A 682 -8.47 6.59 31.93
N THR A 683 -8.05 7.49 31.04
CA THR A 683 -7.69 8.88 31.37
C THR A 683 -8.87 9.65 31.95
N ALA A 684 -10.07 9.50 31.36
CA ALA A 684 -11.29 10.13 31.86
C ALA A 684 -11.63 9.68 33.29
N TYR A 685 -11.51 8.38 33.59
CA TYR A 685 -11.68 7.88 34.95
C TYR A 685 -10.60 8.34 35.92
N ALA A 686 -9.34 8.42 35.47
CA ALA A 686 -8.23 8.90 36.30
C ALA A 686 -8.43 10.37 36.70
N ASN A 687 -8.90 11.21 35.77
CA ASN A 687 -9.22 12.63 36.03
C ASN A 687 -10.34 12.81 37.07
N GLU A 688 -11.31 11.88 37.12
CA GLU A 688 -12.37 11.83 38.14
C GLU A 688 -11.90 11.23 39.48
N ASN A 689 -10.60 10.97 39.65
CA ASN A 689 -10.01 10.22 40.77
C ASN A 689 -10.56 8.80 40.93
N GLN A 690 -11.17 8.23 39.89
CA GLN A 690 -11.69 6.87 39.86
C GLN A 690 -10.63 5.89 39.32
N VAL A 691 -9.43 5.93 39.89
CA VAL A 691 -8.27 5.12 39.45
C VAL A 691 -8.57 3.62 39.42
N SER A 692 -9.42 3.14 40.33
CA SER A 692 -9.85 1.73 40.33
C SER A 692 -10.68 1.34 39.10
N MET A 693 -11.51 2.25 38.58
CA MET A 693 -12.30 2.03 37.37
C MET A 693 -11.44 2.14 36.11
N ALA A 694 -10.51 3.11 36.07
CA ALA A 694 -9.53 3.25 34.99
C ALA A 694 -8.77 1.93 34.76
N ARG A 695 -8.23 1.35 35.83
CA ARG A 695 -7.54 0.06 35.78
C ARG A 695 -8.44 -1.06 35.34
N ARG A 696 -9.64 -1.16 35.91
CA ARG A 696 -10.56 -2.24 35.58
C ARG A 696 -10.89 -2.27 34.09
N VAL A 697 -11.12 -1.11 33.48
CA VAL A 697 -11.36 -1.00 32.04
C VAL A 697 -10.18 -1.56 31.23
N LEU A 698 -8.97 -1.14 31.57
CA LEU A 698 -7.77 -1.61 30.89
C LEU A 698 -7.49 -3.09 31.14
N GLU A 699 -7.74 -3.61 32.36
CA GLU A 699 -7.61 -5.03 32.70
C GLU A 699 -8.63 -5.90 31.95
N ASP A 700 -9.88 -5.44 31.86
CA ASP A 700 -10.94 -6.11 31.09
C ASP A 700 -10.60 -6.10 29.58
N GLY A 701 -10.07 -4.99 29.06
CA GLY A 701 -9.60 -4.88 27.67
C GLY A 701 -8.42 -5.79 27.36
N ALA A 702 -7.38 -5.78 28.21
CA ALA A 702 -6.22 -6.65 28.09
C ALA A 702 -6.58 -8.14 28.25
N ALA A 703 -7.65 -8.47 28.98
CA ALA A 703 -8.15 -9.83 29.07
C ALA A 703 -8.96 -10.25 27.83
N ALA A 704 -9.67 -9.31 27.20
CA ALA A 704 -10.41 -9.55 25.96
C ALA A 704 -9.48 -9.66 24.75
N ASN A 705 -8.38 -8.88 24.73
CA ASN A 705 -7.37 -8.84 23.68
C ASN A 705 -5.98 -9.13 24.28
N PRO A 706 -5.69 -10.40 24.64
CA PRO A 706 -4.48 -10.77 25.36
C PRO A 706 -3.19 -10.61 24.54
N ASP A 707 -3.30 -10.57 23.21
CA ASP A 707 -2.17 -10.48 22.29
C ASP A 707 -1.84 -9.03 21.89
N THR A 708 -2.52 -8.04 22.47
CA THR A 708 -2.28 -6.62 22.16
C THR A 708 -1.36 -5.98 23.18
N VAL A 709 -0.15 -5.63 22.74
CA VAL A 709 0.91 -5.03 23.55
C VAL A 709 0.47 -3.69 24.16
N ASP A 710 -0.16 -2.83 23.37
CA ASP A 710 -0.53 -1.46 23.76
C ASP A 710 -1.42 -1.42 25.01
N LEU A 711 -2.40 -2.32 25.11
CA LEU A 711 -3.28 -2.41 26.29
C LEU A 711 -2.51 -2.81 27.55
N GLN A 712 -1.48 -3.67 27.42
CA GLN A 712 -0.60 -4.04 28.52
C GLN A 712 0.24 -2.83 28.96
N LEU A 713 0.75 -2.05 28.01
CA LEU A 713 1.57 -0.86 28.29
C LEU A 713 0.75 0.28 28.91
N LEU A 714 -0.50 0.46 28.49
CA LEU A 714 -1.44 1.37 29.16
C LEU A 714 -1.66 0.98 30.64
N LEU A 715 -1.71 -0.32 30.96
CA LEU A 715 -1.77 -0.81 32.35
C LEU A 715 -0.47 -0.52 33.11
N VAL A 716 0.69 -0.77 32.49
CA VAL A 716 2.00 -0.45 33.08
C VAL A 716 2.07 1.03 33.42
N SER A 717 1.71 1.92 32.49
CA SER A 717 1.66 3.36 32.68
C SER A 717 0.80 3.74 33.90
N ASN A 718 -0.44 3.24 33.96
CA ASN A 718 -1.35 3.54 35.05
C ASN A 718 -0.81 3.05 36.42
N TYR A 719 -0.19 1.87 36.45
CA TYR A 719 0.41 1.32 37.66
C TYR A 719 1.68 2.08 38.10
N ILE A 720 2.48 2.59 37.16
CA ILE A 720 3.63 3.49 37.44
C ILE A 720 3.16 4.79 38.09
N GLU A 721 2.16 5.46 37.50
CA GLU A 721 1.64 6.73 38.03
C GLU A 721 1.13 6.61 39.46
N SER A 722 0.49 5.47 39.76
CA SER A 722 -0.01 5.15 41.09
C SER A 722 1.02 4.57 42.06
N LYS A 723 2.27 4.41 41.61
CA LYS A 723 3.41 3.87 42.38
C LYS A 723 3.25 2.42 42.83
N ASP A 724 2.35 1.67 42.20
CA ASP A 724 2.23 0.22 42.40
C ASP A 724 3.16 -0.51 41.43
N TYR A 725 4.46 -0.41 41.73
CA TYR A 725 5.51 -0.97 40.89
C TYR A 725 5.51 -2.49 40.82
N VAL A 726 4.82 -3.17 41.76
CA VAL A 726 4.70 -4.63 41.76
C VAL A 726 3.77 -5.07 40.63
N ARG A 727 2.60 -4.46 40.53
CA ARG A 727 1.66 -4.76 39.45
C ARG A 727 2.13 -4.23 38.10
N ALA A 728 2.77 -3.06 38.08
CA ALA A 728 3.43 -2.57 36.87
C ALA A 728 4.43 -3.60 36.33
N GLU A 729 5.22 -4.24 37.21
CA GLU A 729 6.16 -5.29 36.83
C GLU A 729 5.48 -6.57 36.29
N GLU A 730 4.32 -6.94 36.85
CA GLU A 730 3.55 -8.09 36.38
C GLU A 730 3.01 -7.87 34.97
N TRP A 731 2.45 -6.69 34.69
CA TRP A 731 1.93 -6.34 33.37
C TRP A 731 3.06 -6.05 32.37
N MET A 732 4.18 -5.49 32.81
CA MET A 732 5.38 -5.30 31.99
C MET A 732 5.89 -6.64 31.46
N LYS A 733 5.96 -7.67 32.32
CA LYS A 733 6.34 -9.02 31.92
C LYS A 733 5.37 -9.67 30.93
N LYS A 734 4.10 -9.28 30.96
CA LYS A 734 3.11 -9.76 29.98
C LYS A 734 3.31 -9.08 28.63
N ALA A 735 3.51 -7.76 28.62
CA ALA A 735 3.85 -7.01 27.41
C ALA A 735 5.09 -7.63 26.72
N GLU A 736 6.16 -7.88 27.48
CA GLU A 736 7.37 -8.54 26.99
C GLU A 736 7.19 -10.01 26.60
N SER A 737 6.15 -10.68 27.11
CA SER A 737 5.87 -12.06 26.70
C SER A 737 5.13 -12.13 25.36
N ILE A 738 4.49 -11.03 24.96
CA ILE A 738 3.79 -10.90 23.68
C ILE A 738 4.81 -10.45 22.62
N ASP A 739 5.45 -9.30 22.86
CA ASP A 739 6.49 -8.78 21.99
C ASP A 739 7.62 -8.14 22.85
N PRO A 740 8.70 -8.88 23.14
CA PRO A 740 9.83 -8.34 23.90
C PRO A 740 10.68 -7.34 23.09
N ASP A 741 10.57 -7.39 21.76
CA ASP A 741 11.39 -6.60 20.84
C ASP A 741 10.71 -5.27 20.48
N ASP A 742 9.43 -5.08 20.81
CA ASP A 742 8.69 -3.83 20.63
C ASP A 742 9.36 -2.62 21.36
N GLU A 743 9.59 -1.56 20.59
CA GLU A 743 10.17 -0.27 20.99
C GLU A 743 9.51 0.32 22.24
N THR A 744 8.18 0.32 22.21
CA THR A 744 7.32 0.89 23.23
C THR A 744 7.42 0.05 24.50
N VAL A 745 7.49 -1.28 24.38
CA VAL A 745 7.73 -2.20 25.51
C VAL A 745 9.09 -1.91 26.16
N GLN A 746 10.16 -1.79 25.38
CA GLN A 746 11.50 -1.50 25.91
C GLN A 746 11.56 -0.12 26.57
N MET A 747 10.97 0.89 25.95
CA MET A 747 10.83 2.23 26.53
C MET A 747 10.08 2.17 27.87
N PHE A 748 8.92 1.51 27.94
CA PHE A 748 8.14 1.39 29.18
C PHE A 748 8.88 0.59 30.26
N ARG A 749 9.72 -0.38 29.90
CA ARG A 749 10.63 -1.09 30.84
C ARG A 749 11.65 -0.13 31.44
N GLN A 750 12.25 0.73 30.63
CA GLN A 750 13.18 1.75 31.12
C GLN A 750 12.47 2.75 32.04
N ILE A 751 11.30 3.26 31.62
CA ILE A 751 10.46 4.17 32.43
C ILE A 751 10.11 3.53 33.78
N LEU A 752 9.70 2.26 33.80
CA LEU A 752 9.39 1.52 35.03
C LEU A 752 10.62 1.39 35.94
N THR A 753 11.78 1.10 35.36
CA THR A 753 13.05 0.96 36.09
C THR A 753 13.49 2.28 36.71
N ILE A 754 13.46 3.38 35.95
CA ILE A 754 13.74 4.73 36.43
C ILE A 754 12.76 5.15 37.53
N SER A 755 11.47 4.86 37.34
CA SER A 755 10.41 5.21 38.29
C SER A 755 10.58 4.50 39.64
N LYS A 756 11.08 3.26 39.66
CA LYS A 756 11.42 2.54 40.90
C LYS A 756 12.65 3.11 41.61
N LEU A 757 13.59 3.68 40.86
CA LEU A 757 14.84 4.26 41.37
C LEU A 757 14.66 5.69 41.93
N GLN A 758 13.53 6.35 41.68
CA GLN A 758 13.22 7.68 42.21
C GLN A 758 12.25 7.70 43.42
N PRO A 759 12.64 7.30 44.64
CA PRO A 759 11.94 7.75 45.85
C PRO A 759 12.16 9.24 46.18
N ALA A 760 13.13 9.93 45.55
CA ALA A 760 13.65 11.21 46.06
C ALA A 760 13.39 12.48 45.21
N PHE A 761 12.79 12.39 44.02
CA PHE A 761 12.72 13.54 43.10
C PHE A 761 11.47 14.43 43.23
N HIS A 762 10.47 14.01 44.00
CA HIS A 762 9.18 14.71 44.13
C HIS A 762 9.19 15.98 45.01
N SER A 763 10.35 16.39 45.55
CA SER A 763 10.42 17.62 46.38
C SER A 763 10.61 18.92 45.58
N ASN A 764 10.97 18.87 44.28
CA ASN A 764 11.32 20.08 43.52
C ASN A 764 10.37 20.50 42.39
N ILE A 765 9.37 19.69 42.01
CA ILE A 765 8.43 20.08 40.93
C ILE A 765 7.43 21.16 41.39
N LYS A 766 7.24 21.37 42.71
CA LYS A 766 6.42 22.50 43.21
C LYS A 766 7.09 23.88 43.13
N LYS A 767 8.36 23.99 42.73
CA LYS A 767 9.08 25.29 42.65
C LYS A 767 9.19 25.90 41.25
N PHE A 768 8.83 25.20 40.18
CA PHE A 768 8.85 25.76 38.81
C PHE A 768 7.50 26.25 38.29
N ARG A 769 6.41 26.12 39.07
CA ARG A 769 5.08 26.71 38.74
C ARG A 769 4.83 28.11 39.33
N LYS A 770 5.87 28.78 39.85
CA LYS A 770 5.84 30.20 40.23
C LYS A 770 7.15 30.88 39.85
N ARG A 771 7.35 31.11 38.55
CA ARG A 771 8.04 32.29 38.02
C ARG A 771 7.68 32.47 36.56
#